data_AF-A0A1Q9CT21-F1
#
_entry.id   AF-A0A1Q9CT21-F1
#
_cell.length_a   1.000
_cell.length_b   1.000
_cell.length_c   1.000
_cell.angle_alpha   90.00
_cell.angle_beta   90.00
_cell.angle_gamma   90.00
#
_symmetry.space_group_name_H-M   'P 1'
#
loop_
_entity.id
_entity.type
_entity.pdbx_description
1 polymer ?
#
loop_
_entity_poly.entity_id
_entity_poly.type
_entity_poly.pdbx_seq_one_letter_code
_entity_poly.pdbx_strand_id
1 'polypeptide(L)'
;MTASPAEEGGEESKPNAHAALLQFASAAEEEMTLSDELEGIIRNLAETGAAACYPWDALRILLEHKLVLDANWRWIHTTEGYQNCYDGNEWDTSICADPEACAKDCALEAVDEKQYERIYGITRVPGGVRLNFVTGSNVGSRLFLLEDDDNYKLFKLKNCEFAMDVDSSEVECGMNGAMYFIEMAANGGKDAGYNAAGAKYGTGYCDAQCPHDVKFINGKANSKNWKPHPKDFSNTMGLGHYGACCAEMDIWEANKMATAYTPHPCDIDSPGQYMCSGTECGDNDSGERYDGVCDKDGCDINPFRNQNTTFYGPGAQWAVDSSRPMTVVTQFLTTDGTDSGDLSEIRRFYVQDGRAVASPSITILPKAPSYPDSITDQSCKDMKELFDNPNDFQEKGGNKAMGESLNRGHVAAFSLWDDIDVHMMWLDSAYPEDRERGEPGVLRGMCPGGEDSSPRNVRSKHPQGYVTFANVAIGEIGSTQSVYPGTTGPVPPTASTTTTTSPVATVKPTTTATATQPSCAKAWKQCGGRNHNGPTCCEEGWSCVVDNEWYSQCKPGTDTAFAQAKKGSDGRQKFLGPSFMQSKAEIKASAQAKKMETVLTDFWRDAPDLTLSEGETFQHSAVEPLKQSLLEPRREGAPWTTQRLCELLAQPRTSYKSTRSRWRSTAPTYPQKERGGLLAETLEGRPTETTTAAAISAAATLPPESEGVAVLAEAPKEGGGESGTPASTPTARKRKLPEELANGVVEE
;
A
#
# COMPACT_ATOMS: atom_id res chain seq x y z
N MET A 1 30.27 63.81 28.24
CA MET A 1 31.19 63.63 27.10
C MET A 1 31.58 62.17 27.08
N THR A 2 31.07 61.43 26.11
CA THR A 2 31.15 59.95 26.04
C THR A 2 32.41 59.49 25.32
N ALA A 3 32.87 58.28 25.64
CA ALA A 3 34.16 57.75 25.21
C ALA A 3 34.06 56.89 23.93
N SER A 4 35.15 56.83 23.17
CA SER A 4 35.54 55.71 22.29
C SER A 4 36.05 54.53 23.17
N PRO A 5 36.05 53.25 22.74
CA PRO A 5 36.63 52.78 21.46
C PRO A 5 35.96 51.55 20.78
N ALA A 6 36.39 51.22 19.55
CA ALA A 6 36.74 49.86 19.08
C ALA A 6 37.04 49.88 17.57
N GLU A 7 37.94 49.00 17.10
CA GLU A 7 38.30 48.82 15.69
C GLU A 7 37.35 47.82 15.00
N GLU A 8 37.02 48.06 13.73
CA GLU A 8 36.25 47.12 12.90
C GLU A 8 37.16 46.01 12.35
N GLY A 9 37.04 44.80 12.90
CA GLY A 9 37.56 43.58 12.29
C GLY A 9 36.55 42.99 11.31
N GLY A 10 36.96 42.69 10.08
CA GLY A 10 36.10 42.02 9.10
C GLY A 10 35.80 40.58 9.53
N GLU A 11 34.52 40.24 9.67
CA GLU A 11 34.08 38.88 10.02
C GLU A 11 34.15 37.98 8.77
N GLU A 12 35.04 36.99 8.79
CA GLU A 12 35.17 35.97 7.75
C GLU A 12 33.92 35.07 7.77
N SER A 13 33.19 34.98 6.66
CA SER A 13 31.86 34.38 6.62
C SER A 13 31.87 32.89 6.87
N LYS A 14 31.24 32.45 7.96
CA LYS A 14 31.05 31.02 8.30
C LYS A 14 30.32 30.29 7.16
N PRO A 15 30.68 29.04 6.85
CA PRO A 15 29.98 28.26 5.84
C PRO A 15 28.51 28.06 6.24
N ASN A 16 27.62 28.59 5.41
CA ASN A 16 26.17 28.46 5.55
C ASN A 16 25.76 26.99 5.39
N ALA A 17 24.74 26.51 6.12
CA ALA A 17 24.17 25.17 5.92
C ALA A 17 23.73 24.93 4.45
N HIS A 18 23.31 26.01 3.78
CA HIS A 18 23.08 26.07 2.33
C HIS A 18 24.29 25.62 1.50
N ALA A 19 25.51 26.00 1.89
CA ALA A 19 26.74 25.66 1.17
C ALA A 19 27.15 24.18 1.35
N ALA A 20 26.88 23.59 2.52
CA ALA A 20 27.13 22.17 2.75
C ALA A 20 26.16 21.27 1.96
N LEU A 21 24.88 21.68 1.86
CA LEU A 21 23.88 21.00 1.02
C LEU A 21 24.16 21.17 -0.47
N LEU A 22 24.59 22.36 -0.91
CA LEU A 22 25.06 22.59 -2.28
C LEU A 22 26.32 21.78 -2.60
N GLN A 23 27.25 21.60 -1.64
CA GLN A 23 28.38 20.68 -1.82
C GLN A 23 27.93 19.24 -2.00
N PHE A 24 26.93 18.79 -1.24
CA PHE A 24 26.35 17.44 -1.37
C PHE A 24 25.71 17.21 -2.74
N ALA A 25 25.00 18.21 -3.28
CA ALA A 25 24.45 18.18 -4.65
C ALA A 25 25.57 18.19 -5.71
N SER A 26 26.56 19.09 -5.61
CA SER A 26 27.68 19.16 -6.57
C SER A 26 28.56 17.90 -6.58
N ALA A 27 28.60 17.15 -5.48
CA ALA A 27 29.33 15.88 -5.40
C ALA A 27 28.59 14.70 -6.06
N ALA A 28 27.35 14.89 -6.52
CA ALA A 28 26.57 13.89 -7.27
C ALA A 28 26.74 13.98 -8.80
N GLU A 29 27.37 15.05 -9.32
CA GLU A 29 27.59 15.24 -10.76
C GLU A 29 28.53 14.19 -11.39
N GLU A 30 29.34 13.47 -10.59
CA GLU A 30 30.10 12.30 -11.02
C GLU A 30 29.48 10.98 -10.50
N GLU A 31 28.76 10.29 -11.40
CA GLU A 31 28.20 8.93 -11.25
C GLU A 31 26.97 8.69 -10.33
N MET A 32 26.04 9.64 -10.18
CA MET A 32 24.62 9.25 -9.97
C MET A 32 23.62 10.38 -10.29
N THR A 33 22.95 10.33 -11.45
CA THR A 33 21.81 11.21 -11.74
C THR A 33 20.60 10.77 -10.93
N LEU A 34 20.39 11.40 -9.78
CA LEU A 34 19.05 11.59 -9.24
C LEU A 34 18.29 12.48 -10.25
N SER A 35 17.00 12.23 -10.49
CA SER A 35 16.23 13.05 -11.45
C SER A 35 16.08 14.48 -10.92
N ASP A 36 15.96 15.46 -11.83
CA ASP A 36 15.71 16.87 -11.48
C ASP A 36 14.47 17.04 -10.58
N GLU A 37 13.53 16.12 -10.72
CA GLU A 37 12.33 15.92 -9.90
C GLU A 37 12.65 15.64 -8.42
N LEU A 38 13.62 14.78 -8.13
CA LEU A 38 14.04 14.47 -6.76
C LEU A 38 14.75 15.65 -6.09
N GLU A 39 15.51 16.45 -6.85
CA GLU A 39 16.04 17.72 -6.35
C GLU A 39 14.92 18.73 -6.02
N GLY A 40 13.87 18.79 -6.85
CA GLY A 40 12.70 19.63 -6.59
C GLY A 40 11.97 19.24 -5.30
N ILE A 41 11.75 17.94 -5.09
CA ILE A 41 11.11 17.38 -3.88
C ILE A 41 11.92 17.72 -2.62
N ILE A 42 13.25 17.57 -2.66
CA ILE A 42 14.14 17.88 -1.52
C ILE A 42 14.10 19.38 -1.16
N ARG A 43 14.02 20.27 -2.16
CA ARG A 43 13.93 21.72 -1.94
C ARG A 43 12.58 22.13 -1.32
N ASN A 44 11.46 21.63 -1.85
CA ASN A 44 10.12 21.94 -1.33
C ASN A 44 9.94 21.44 0.13
N LEU A 45 10.41 20.23 0.44
CA LEU A 45 10.34 19.68 1.80
C LEU A 45 11.11 20.52 2.84
N ALA A 46 12.18 21.21 2.42
CA ALA A 46 12.93 22.13 3.27
C ALA A 46 12.23 23.50 3.50
N GLU A 47 11.22 23.82 2.70
CA GLU A 47 10.47 25.08 2.76
C GLU A 47 9.12 24.96 3.50
N THR A 48 8.43 23.80 3.41
CA THR A 48 7.02 23.66 3.84
C THR A 48 6.81 22.85 5.13
N GLY A 49 7.58 21.78 5.37
CA GLY A 49 7.56 21.01 6.63
C GLY A 49 6.30 20.16 6.92
N ALA A 50 5.41 19.96 5.94
CA ALA A 50 4.27 19.04 6.05
C ALA A 50 4.66 17.61 5.64
N ALA A 51 4.16 16.60 6.35
CA ALA A 51 4.62 15.20 6.21
C ALA A 51 3.49 14.16 6.04
N ALA A 52 2.25 14.58 5.81
CA ALA A 52 1.07 13.69 5.81
C ALA A 52 0.69 13.15 4.42
N CYS A 53 0.91 13.91 3.33
CA CYS A 53 0.64 13.52 1.94
C CYS A 53 1.89 13.69 1.03
N TYR A 54 3.09 13.23 1.38
CA TYR A 54 4.28 13.39 0.52
C TYR A 54 5.20 12.15 0.47
N PRO A 55 6.07 12.02 -0.54
CA PRO A 55 6.21 10.83 -1.39
C PRO A 55 7.19 9.80 -0.79
N TRP A 56 7.42 9.84 0.52
CA TRP A 56 8.23 8.87 1.23
C TRP A 56 7.67 7.46 1.08
N ASP A 57 6.35 7.34 1.00
CA ASP A 57 5.66 6.10 0.68
C ASP A 57 6.00 5.64 -0.74
N ALA A 58 5.89 6.50 -1.76
CA ALA A 58 6.28 6.17 -3.14
C ALA A 58 7.75 5.76 -3.27
N LEU A 59 8.66 6.43 -2.54
CA LEU A 59 10.08 6.08 -2.52
C LEU A 59 10.35 4.73 -1.84
N ARG A 60 9.58 4.36 -0.80
CA ARG A 60 9.70 3.07 -0.09
C ARG A 60 9.06 1.92 -0.88
N ILE A 61 7.93 2.20 -1.51
CA ILE A 61 7.23 1.42 -2.56
C ILE A 61 8.25 1.04 -3.65
N LEU A 62 8.86 2.03 -4.30
CA LEU A 62 9.82 1.84 -5.40
C LEU A 62 11.08 1.03 -5.03
N LEU A 63 11.43 0.91 -3.75
CA LEU A 63 12.71 0.31 -3.33
C LEU A 63 12.62 -1.14 -2.82
N GLU A 64 11.50 -1.61 -2.25
CA GLU A 64 11.47 -2.94 -1.58
C GLU A 64 10.24 -3.83 -1.80
N HIS A 65 9.28 -3.46 -2.67
CA HIS A 65 7.99 -4.14 -2.85
C HIS A 65 7.92 -5.67 -2.57
N LYS A 66 7.17 -5.99 -1.50
CA LYS A 66 6.57 -7.30 -1.26
C LYS A 66 5.05 -7.15 -1.41
N LEU A 67 4.49 -7.80 -2.42
CA LEU A 67 3.06 -8.08 -2.49
C LEU A 67 2.81 -9.45 -1.85
N VAL A 68 1.64 -9.63 -1.26
CA VAL A 68 1.25 -10.89 -0.61
C VAL A 68 -0.09 -11.38 -1.16
N LEU A 69 -0.13 -12.67 -1.53
CA LEU A 69 -1.35 -13.34 -1.95
C LEU A 69 -2.33 -13.49 -0.79
N ASP A 70 -3.60 -13.16 -1.05
CA ASP A 70 -4.74 -13.38 -0.16
C ASP A 70 -4.82 -14.83 0.34
N ALA A 71 -5.22 -15.01 1.60
CA ALA A 71 -5.33 -16.31 2.25
C ALA A 71 -6.27 -17.30 1.52
N ASN A 72 -7.33 -16.84 0.84
CA ASN A 72 -8.31 -17.70 0.15
C ASN A 72 -7.68 -18.56 -0.96
N TRP A 73 -6.59 -18.10 -1.59
CA TRP A 73 -5.88 -18.79 -2.67
C TRP A 73 -4.83 -19.79 -2.16
N ARG A 74 -4.50 -19.79 -0.87
CA ARG A 74 -3.47 -20.66 -0.31
C ARG A 74 -4.00 -22.08 -0.12
N TRP A 75 -3.08 -23.04 -0.21
CA TRP A 75 -3.37 -24.40 0.24
C TRP A 75 -3.56 -24.41 1.76
N ILE A 76 -4.60 -25.09 2.22
CA ILE A 76 -4.97 -25.22 3.64
C ILE A 76 -4.83 -26.68 4.04
N HIS A 77 -3.88 -26.98 4.92
CA HIS A 77 -3.60 -28.35 5.38
C HIS A 77 -3.40 -28.43 6.89
N THR A 78 -3.39 -29.63 7.46
CA THR A 78 -3.15 -29.85 8.89
C THR A 78 -1.78 -29.36 9.34
N THR A 79 -1.69 -28.77 10.53
CA THR A 79 -0.43 -28.26 11.13
C THR A 79 0.61 -29.36 11.37
N GLU A 80 0.16 -30.60 11.61
CA GLU A 80 1.03 -31.77 11.83
C GLU A 80 1.44 -32.51 10.54
N GLY A 81 0.94 -32.10 9.36
CA GLY A 81 1.17 -32.85 8.13
C GLY A 81 0.70 -32.16 6.85
N TYR A 82 0.19 -32.96 5.91
CA TYR A 82 -0.20 -32.53 4.56
C TYR A 82 -1.60 -33.01 4.17
N GLN A 83 -2.47 -33.31 5.15
CA GLN A 83 -3.87 -33.60 4.88
C GLN A 83 -4.61 -32.29 4.61
N ASN A 84 -5.35 -32.21 3.51
CA ASN A 84 -6.16 -31.04 3.18
C ASN A 84 -7.20 -30.80 4.29
N CYS A 85 -7.23 -29.59 4.84
CA CYS A 85 -8.37 -29.14 5.65
C CYS A 85 -9.50 -28.61 4.77
N TYR A 86 -9.16 -28.17 3.56
CA TYR A 86 -10.08 -27.68 2.54
C TYR A 86 -9.64 -28.22 1.18
N ASP A 87 -10.55 -28.80 0.41
CA ASP A 87 -10.27 -29.33 -0.93
C ASP A 87 -11.45 -29.05 -1.87
N GLY A 88 -11.15 -28.66 -3.12
CA GLY A 88 -12.13 -28.11 -4.05
C GLY A 88 -12.90 -26.93 -3.43
N ASN A 89 -14.13 -27.21 -2.99
CA ASN A 89 -15.04 -26.26 -2.33
C ASN A 89 -15.59 -26.74 -0.98
N GLU A 90 -15.00 -27.75 -0.35
CA GLU A 90 -15.46 -28.32 0.92
C GLU A 90 -14.37 -28.35 2.00
N TRP A 91 -14.79 -28.20 3.27
CA TRP A 91 -13.93 -28.43 4.44
C TRP A 91 -13.97 -29.90 4.85
N ASP A 92 -12.83 -30.47 5.26
CA ASP A 92 -12.78 -31.80 5.86
C ASP A 92 -13.45 -31.75 7.24
N THR A 93 -14.70 -32.21 7.31
CA THR A 93 -15.50 -32.22 8.54
C THR A 93 -14.93 -33.07 9.67
N SER A 94 -13.95 -33.96 9.42
CA SER A 94 -13.26 -34.68 10.49
C SER A 94 -12.25 -33.82 11.25
N ILE A 95 -11.79 -32.72 10.65
CA ILE A 95 -10.91 -31.71 11.25
C ILE A 95 -11.72 -30.44 11.61
N CYS A 96 -12.58 -29.99 10.69
CA CYS A 96 -13.14 -28.65 10.67
C CYS A 96 -14.63 -28.56 11.06
N ALA A 97 -15.15 -29.54 11.81
CA ALA A 97 -16.49 -29.49 12.38
C ALA A 97 -16.72 -28.30 13.33
N ASP A 98 -15.67 -27.85 14.01
CA ASP A 98 -15.68 -26.63 14.83
C ASP A 98 -14.78 -25.54 14.20
N PRO A 99 -15.27 -24.30 14.03
CA PRO A 99 -14.52 -23.16 13.48
C PRO A 99 -13.19 -22.82 14.17
N GLU A 100 -13.12 -22.98 15.49
CA GLU A 100 -11.94 -22.63 16.29
C GLU A 100 -10.90 -23.76 16.27
N ALA A 101 -11.36 -25.01 16.43
CA ALA A 101 -10.50 -26.18 16.25
C ALA A 101 -9.90 -26.22 14.84
N CYS A 102 -10.70 -25.96 13.79
CA CYS A 102 -10.22 -25.88 12.42
C CYS A 102 -9.11 -24.82 12.24
N ALA A 103 -9.29 -23.61 12.77
CA ALA A 103 -8.29 -22.54 12.66
C ALA A 103 -7.01 -22.81 13.47
N LYS A 104 -7.10 -23.61 14.53
CA LYS A 104 -5.97 -24.04 15.34
C LYS A 104 -5.19 -25.20 14.72
N ASP A 105 -5.90 -26.17 14.16
CA ASP A 105 -5.32 -27.45 13.72
C ASP A 105 -4.93 -27.42 12.22
N CYS A 106 -5.28 -26.35 11.48
CA CYS A 106 -4.93 -26.11 10.08
C CYS A 106 -3.99 -24.91 9.88
N ALA A 107 -3.22 -24.92 8.79
CA ALA A 107 -2.26 -23.89 8.40
C ALA A 107 -2.50 -23.39 6.97
N LEU A 108 -2.12 -22.13 6.71
CA LEU A 108 -2.01 -21.54 5.39
C LEU A 108 -0.60 -21.76 4.85
N GLU A 109 -0.46 -22.43 3.71
CA GLU A 109 0.88 -22.73 3.18
C GLU A 109 1.59 -21.48 2.62
N ALA A 110 2.92 -21.47 2.75
CA ALA A 110 3.77 -20.45 2.17
C ALA A 110 3.82 -20.56 0.63
N VAL A 111 3.94 -19.41 -0.04
CA VAL A 111 4.04 -19.34 -1.50
C VAL A 111 5.39 -18.71 -1.85
N ASP A 112 6.27 -19.49 -2.48
CA ASP A 112 7.55 -19.01 -3.00
C ASP A 112 7.38 -18.24 -4.32
N GLU A 113 8.41 -17.48 -4.70
CA GLU A 113 8.41 -16.63 -5.91
C GLU A 113 8.08 -17.41 -7.21
N LYS A 114 8.46 -18.69 -7.30
CA LYS A 114 8.15 -19.54 -8.46
C LYS A 114 6.73 -20.08 -8.40
N GLN A 115 6.16 -20.26 -7.23
CA GLN A 115 4.75 -20.62 -7.05
C GLN A 115 3.83 -19.45 -7.41
N TYR A 116 4.18 -18.21 -7.07
CA TYR A 116 3.47 -17.00 -7.54
C TYR A 116 3.28 -17.02 -9.07
N GLU A 117 4.37 -17.24 -9.83
CA GLU A 117 4.29 -17.32 -11.29
C GLU A 117 3.60 -18.61 -11.77
N ARG A 118 4.07 -19.79 -11.33
CA ARG A 118 3.69 -21.09 -11.89
C ARG A 118 2.28 -21.57 -11.51
N ILE A 119 1.80 -21.21 -10.32
CA ILE A 119 0.49 -21.65 -9.80
C ILE A 119 -0.52 -20.53 -9.96
N TYR A 120 -0.15 -19.30 -9.61
CA TYR A 120 -1.10 -18.19 -9.53
C TYR A 120 -1.05 -17.22 -10.71
N GLY A 121 -0.08 -17.35 -11.61
CA GLY A 121 0.04 -16.47 -12.79
C GLY A 121 0.51 -15.06 -12.48
N ILE A 122 1.14 -14.86 -11.32
CA ILE A 122 1.52 -13.55 -10.77
C ILE A 122 3.00 -13.31 -11.09
N THR A 123 3.29 -12.22 -11.79
CA THR A 123 4.65 -11.88 -12.23
C THR A 123 5.02 -10.45 -11.85
N ARG A 124 6.25 -10.25 -11.37
CA ARG A 124 6.81 -8.92 -11.14
C ARG A 124 7.11 -8.26 -12.49
N VAL A 125 6.70 -7.00 -12.65
CA VAL A 125 7.09 -6.16 -13.80
C VAL A 125 7.87 -4.94 -13.27
N PRO A 126 8.61 -4.19 -14.13
CA PRO A 126 9.20 -2.93 -13.72
C PRO A 126 8.14 -1.99 -13.11
N GLY A 127 8.37 -1.54 -11.88
CA GLY A 127 7.46 -0.65 -11.17
C GLY A 127 6.15 -1.28 -10.66
N GLY A 128 5.95 -2.60 -10.74
CA GLY A 128 4.67 -3.19 -10.33
C GLY A 128 4.49 -4.69 -10.53
N VAL A 129 3.25 -5.10 -10.81
CA VAL A 129 2.81 -6.50 -10.92
C VAL A 129 1.88 -6.72 -12.10
N ARG A 130 1.99 -7.89 -12.74
CA ARG A 130 1.01 -8.42 -13.69
C ARG A 130 0.33 -9.66 -13.11
N LEU A 131 -1.00 -9.69 -13.22
CA LEU A 131 -1.86 -10.79 -12.81
C LEU A 131 -2.44 -11.44 -14.06
N ASN A 132 -2.16 -12.73 -14.30
CA ASN A 132 -2.83 -13.51 -15.36
C ASN A 132 -4.17 -14.07 -14.85
N PHE A 133 -5.15 -14.20 -15.75
CA PHE A 133 -6.49 -14.63 -15.39
C PHE A 133 -6.60 -16.13 -15.12
N VAL A 134 -6.07 -17.00 -16.01
CA VAL A 134 -6.09 -18.46 -15.79
C VAL A 134 -4.67 -19.01 -15.80
N THR A 135 -4.31 -19.80 -14.78
CA THR A 135 -3.01 -20.50 -14.69
C THR A 135 -3.22 -21.91 -14.18
N GLY A 136 -3.19 -22.89 -15.09
CA GLY A 136 -3.53 -24.27 -14.76
C GLY A 136 -5.00 -24.39 -14.34
N SER A 137 -5.24 -24.75 -13.08
CA SER A 137 -6.58 -24.74 -12.45
C SER A 137 -6.87 -23.47 -11.64
N ASN A 138 -5.89 -22.59 -11.44
CA ASN A 138 -6.10 -21.31 -10.76
C ASN A 138 -6.84 -20.34 -11.68
N VAL A 139 -7.83 -19.64 -11.13
CA VAL A 139 -8.51 -18.52 -11.77
C VAL A 139 -8.40 -17.30 -10.86
N GLY A 140 -8.00 -16.17 -11.45
CA GLY A 140 -7.85 -14.90 -10.78
C GLY A 140 -6.78 -14.88 -9.68
N SER A 141 -6.65 -13.73 -9.05
CA SER A 141 -5.85 -13.54 -7.83
C SER A 141 -6.24 -12.24 -7.13
N ARG A 142 -5.92 -12.14 -5.84
CA ARG A 142 -5.96 -10.90 -5.06
C ARG A 142 -4.66 -10.75 -4.26
N LEU A 143 -4.06 -9.58 -4.35
CA LEU A 143 -2.80 -9.21 -3.71
C LEU A 143 -2.96 -7.98 -2.83
N PHE A 144 -2.26 -7.96 -1.70
CA PHE A 144 -2.15 -6.78 -0.83
C PHE A 144 -0.72 -6.25 -0.82
N LEU A 145 -0.58 -4.93 -0.62
CA LEU A 145 0.72 -4.30 -0.42
C LEU A 145 1.18 -4.39 1.04
N LEU A 146 2.38 -4.93 1.25
CA LEU A 146 3.02 -4.95 2.56
C LEU A 146 3.83 -3.67 2.84
N GLU A 147 3.77 -3.19 4.09
CA GLU A 147 4.71 -2.22 4.64
C GLU A 147 6.01 -2.97 5.05
N ASP A 148 5.87 -4.12 5.71
CA ASP A 148 6.96 -4.98 6.18
C ASP A 148 6.55 -6.48 6.14
N ASP A 149 7.36 -7.37 6.73
CA ASP A 149 7.10 -8.82 6.69
C ASP A 149 5.86 -9.29 7.47
N ASP A 150 5.26 -8.44 8.31
CA ASP A 150 4.16 -8.76 9.23
C ASP A 150 2.99 -7.75 9.15
N ASN A 151 3.12 -6.64 8.41
CA ASN A 151 2.10 -5.59 8.29
C ASN A 151 1.86 -5.13 6.83
N TYR A 152 0.60 -4.89 6.48
CA TYR A 152 0.18 -4.18 5.28
C TYR A 152 0.52 -2.70 5.31
N LYS A 153 0.60 -2.10 4.13
CA LYS A 153 0.63 -0.64 3.98
C LYS A 153 -0.76 -0.06 4.23
N LEU A 154 -0.91 0.73 5.28
CA LEU A 154 -2.07 1.60 5.46
C LEU A 154 -1.84 2.94 4.76
N PHE A 155 -2.73 3.29 3.84
CA PHE A 155 -2.78 4.56 3.14
C PHE A 155 -3.84 5.47 3.75
N LYS A 156 -3.53 6.75 3.92
CA LYS A 156 -4.49 7.79 4.28
C LYS A 156 -4.69 8.69 3.08
N LEU A 157 -5.91 8.71 2.55
CA LEU A 157 -6.14 9.27 1.21
C LEU A 157 -6.74 10.68 1.22
N LYS A 158 -7.40 11.10 2.31
CA LYS A 158 -7.97 12.46 2.43
C LYS A 158 -6.92 13.54 2.16
N ASN A 159 -7.30 14.51 1.32
CA ASN A 159 -6.46 15.63 0.90
C ASN A 159 -5.18 15.22 0.12
N CYS A 160 -5.06 13.95 -0.26
CA CYS A 160 -3.99 13.43 -1.10
C CYS A 160 -4.52 13.10 -2.51
N GLU A 161 -3.58 12.94 -3.44
CA GLU A 161 -3.77 12.43 -4.80
C GLU A 161 -3.10 11.06 -4.93
N PHE A 162 -3.81 10.09 -5.48
CA PHE A 162 -3.32 8.76 -5.80
C PHE A 162 -3.26 8.57 -7.32
N ALA A 163 -2.16 8.04 -7.83
CA ALA A 163 -2.00 7.68 -9.23
C ALA A 163 -1.40 6.27 -9.40
N MET A 164 -1.76 5.61 -10.50
CA MET A 164 -1.12 4.37 -10.94
C MET A 164 -1.18 4.25 -12.46
N ASP A 165 -0.18 3.59 -13.04
CA ASP A 165 -0.28 3.08 -14.41
C ASP A 165 -1.03 1.74 -14.40
N VAL A 166 -1.96 1.58 -15.34
CA VAL A 166 -2.71 0.35 -15.56
C VAL A 166 -2.71 -0.05 -17.03
N ASP A 167 -2.60 -1.36 -17.26
CA ASP A 167 -2.87 -1.99 -18.55
C ASP A 167 -4.01 -3.00 -18.38
N SER A 168 -5.17 -2.65 -18.94
CA SER A 168 -6.37 -3.49 -18.98
C SER A 168 -6.70 -3.98 -20.40
N SER A 169 -5.76 -3.89 -21.35
CA SER A 169 -5.98 -4.20 -22.78
C SER A 169 -6.39 -5.66 -23.04
N GLU A 170 -6.01 -6.57 -22.16
CA GLU A 170 -6.31 -8.00 -22.18
C GLU A 170 -7.28 -8.41 -21.05
N VAL A 171 -8.00 -7.44 -20.48
CA VAL A 171 -9.16 -7.68 -19.61
C VAL A 171 -10.42 -7.51 -20.46
N GLU A 172 -11.18 -8.59 -20.61
CA GLU A 172 -12.30 -8.72 -21.55
C GLU A 172 -13.67 -8.54 -20.89
N CYS A 173 -14.74 -8.53 -21.68
CA CYS A 173 -16.12 -8.57 -21.14
C CYS A 173 -16.30 -9.73 -20.16
N GLY A 174 -16.95 -9.49 -19.02
CA GLY A 174 -17.12 -10.49 -17.95
C GLY A 174 -15.91 -10.63 -17.01
N MET A 175 -14.82 -9.91 -17.25
CA MET A 175 -13.65 -9.83 -16.36
C MET A 175 -13.58 -8.45 -15.69
N ASN A 176 -12.87 -8.36 -14.57
CA ASN A 176 -12.53 -7.10 -13.91
C ASN A 176 -11.10 -7.19 -13.34
N GLY A 177 -10.22 -6.30 -13.80
CA GLY A 177 -8.90 -6.11 -13.22
C GLY A 177 -8.97 -4.92 -12.27
N ALA A 178 -9.16 -5.19 -10.98
CA ALA A 178 -9.50 -4.17 -10.00
C ALA A 178 -8.30 -3.70 -9.16
N MET A 179 -8.31 -2.42 -8.77
CA MET A 179 -7.44 -1.86 -7.75
C MET A 179 -8.25 -0.91 -6.85
N TYR A 180 -8.15 -1.16 -5.54
CA TYR A 180 -9.09 -0.63 -4.56
C TYR A 180 -8.46 -0.58 -3.16
N PHE A 181 -9.14 0.10 -2.24
CA PHE A 181 -8.68 0.34 -0.87
C PHE A 181 -9.73 -0.10 0.15
N ILE A 182 -9.33 -0.92 1.12
CA ILE A 182 -10.23 -1.52 2.11
C ILE A 182 -9.74 -1.33 3.55
N GLU A 183 -10.67 -1.15 4.50
CA GLU A 183 -10.38 -0.87 5.92
C GLU A 183 -9.94 -2.11 6.73
N MET A 184 -9.01 -2.89 6.17
CA MET A 184 -8.38 -4.03 6.85
C MET A 184 -7.42 -3.58 7.96
N ALA A 185 -7.30 -4.38 9.02
CA ALA A 185 -6.28 -4.19 10.05
C ALA A 185 -4.86 -4.38 9.47
N ALA A 186 -3.91 -3.50 9.83
CA ALA A 186 -2.54 -3.53 9.30
C ALA A 186 -1.84 -4.88 9.46
N ASN A 187 -2.00 -5.55 10.60
CA ASN A 187 -1.40 -6.87 10.86
C ASN A 187 -2.20 -8.04 10.23
N GLY A 188 -3.22 -7.77 9.43
CA GLY A 188 -4.15 -8.78 8.86
C GLY A 188 -4.99 -9.51 9.91
N GLY A 189 -5.21 -8.90 11.07
CA GLY A 189 -5.93 -9.53 12.18
C GLY A 189 -5.11 -10.59 12.92
N LYS A 190 -3.77 -10.51 12.85
CA LYS A 190 -2.89 -11.38 13.65
C LYS A 190 -3.21 -11.27 15.13
N ASP A 191 -3.12 -12.38 15.85
CA ASP A 191 -3.47 -12.57 17.27
C ASP A 191 -4.97 -12.39 17.61
N ALA A 192 -5.85 -12.14 16.61
CA ALA A 192 -7.28 -12.34 16.78
C ALA A 192 -7.62 -13.84 16.65
N GLY A 193 -8.30 -14.41 17.64
CA GLY A 193 -8.64 -15.83 17.65
C GLY A 193 -7.39 -16.72 17.54
N TYR A 194 -7.39 -17.63 16.57
CA TYR A 194 -6.24 -18.49 16.24
C TYR A 194 -5.40 -17.98 15.07
N ASN A 195 -5.54 -16.70 14.65
CA ASN A 195 -4.76 -16.15 13.54
C ASN A 195 -3.29 -15.89 13.91
N ALA A 196 -2.45 -16.92 13.82
CA ALA A 196 -1.00 -16.80 13.91
C ALA A 196 -0.33 -16.32 12.60
N ALA A 197 -1.06 -16.28 11.49
CA ALA A 197 -0.52 -16.07 10.14
C ALA A 197 -0.39 -14.57 9.79
N GLY A 198 -1.47 -13.80 9.98
CA GLY A 198 -1.47 -12.35 9.78
C GLY A 198 -1.22 -11.89 8.33
N ALA A 199 -0.92 -10.60 8.17
CA ALA A 199 -0.69 -9.95 6.87
C ALA A 199 0.35 -10.67 6.00
N LYS A 200 1.36 -11.30 6.63
CA LYS A 200 2.38 -12.14 5.97
C LYS A 200 1.82 -13.25 5.07
N TYR A 201 0.61 -13.72 5.36
CA TYR A 201 -0.12 -14.74 4.60
C TYR A 201 -1.43 -14.22 3.99
N GLY A 202 -1.62 -12.90 3.92
CA GLY A 202 -2.80 -12.32 3.27
C GLY A 202 -4.12 -12.50 4.02
N THR A 203 -4.09 -12.59 5.36
CA THR A 203 -5.31 -12.75 6.17
C THR A 203 -6.03 -11.42 6.46
N GLY A 204 -7.28 -11.51 6.91
CA GLY A 204 -8.06 -10.38 7.42
C GLY A 204 -8.79 -9.58 6.34
N TYR A 205 -9.02 -10.18 5.16
CA TYR A 205 -9.77 -9.54 4.07
C TYR A 205 -11.22 -9.25 4.48
N CYS A 206 -11.70 -8.10 4.03
CA CYS A 206 -13.07 -7.63 4.13
C CYS A 206 -13.30 -6.62 3.01
N ASP A 207 -14.56 -6.42 2.63
CA ASP A 207 -14.97 -5.39 1.69
C ASP A 207 -16.44 -4.99 1.94
N ALA A 208 -17.01 -4.09 1.14
CA ALA A 208 -18.35 -3.58 1.39
C ALA A 208 -19.46 -4.57 0.99
N GLN A 209 -19.15 -5.63 0.24
CA GLN A 209 -20.10 -6.70 -0.10
C GLN A 209 -20.32 -7.68 1.07
N CYS A 210 -19.58 -7.55 2.18
CA CYS A 210 -19.60 -8.46 3.34
C CYS A 210 -19.38 -9.94 2.95
N PRO A 211 -18.35 -10.30 2.18
CA PRO A 211 -18.17 -11.60 1.54
C PRO A 211 -18.20 -12.79 2.50
N HIS A 212 -19.02 -13.78 2.14
CA HIS A 212 -19.17 -15.07 2.85
C HIS A 212 -18.21 -16.16 2.34
N ASP A 213 -17.48 -15.94 1.24
CA ASP A 213 -16.51 -16.88 0.69
C ASP A 213 -15.14 -16.82 1.38
N VAL A 214 -14.91 -15.83 2.25
CA VAL A 214 -13.69 -15.70 3.05
C VAL A 214 -13.57 -16.91 3.99
N LYS A 215 -12.52 -17.71 3.79
CA LYS A 215 -12.31 -18.99 4.48
C LYS A 215 -11.90 -18.84 5.95
N PHE A 216 -11.27 -17.73 6.32
CA PHE A 216 -10.89 -17.43 7.70
C PHE A 216 -11.22 -15.98 8.08
N ILE A 217 -12.05 -15.80 9.11
CA ILE A 217 -12.49 -14.49 9.60
C ILE A 217 -12.28 -14.45 11.12
N ASN A 218 -11.71 -13.35 11.65
CA ASN A 218 -11.38 -13.17 13.08
C ASN A 218 -10.63 -14.35 13.73
N GLY A 219 -9.76 -15.01 12.95
CA GLY A 219 -8.98 -16.18 13.41
C GLY A 219 -9.82 -17.44 13.68
N LYS A 220 -10.96 -17.57 13.01
CA LYS A 220 -11.79 -18.78 12.96
C LYS A 220 -11.97 -19.21 11.51
N ALA A 221 -12.07 -20.51 11.25
CA ALA A 221 -12.46 -20.99 9.93
C ALA A 221 -13.94 -20.72 9.70
N ASN A 222 -14.34 -20.30 8.50
CA ASN A 222 -15.74 -20.07 8.16
C ASN A 222 -16.49 -21.39 7.86
N SER A 223 -16.05 -22.52 8.43
CA SER A 223 -16.55 -23.87 8.14
C SER A 223 -17.99 -24.13 8.62
N LYS A 224 -18.47 -23.35 9.59
CA LYS A 224 -19.85 -23.43 10.10
C LYS A 224 -20.84 -23.18 8.97
N ASN A 225 -21.74 -24.14 8.75
CA ASN A 225 -22.76 -24.13 7.69
C ASN A 225 -22.18 -23.89 6.27
N TRP A 226 -20.90 -24.19 6.04
CA TRP A 226 -20.27 -23.99 4.75
C TRP A 226 -20.97 -24.81 3.66
N LYS A 227 -21.32 -24.15 2.55
CA LYS A 227 -21.95 -24.76 1.36
C LYS A 227 -21.13 -24.43 0.11
N PRO A 228 -20.92 -25.39 -0.82
CA PRO A 228 -20.48 -25.08 -2.18
C PRO A 228 -21.25 -23.93 -2.81
N HIS A 229 -20.57 -23.04 -3.56
CA HIS A 229 -21.24 -21.92 -4.20
C HIS A 229 -22.12 -22.44 -5.35
N PRO A 230 -23.45 -22.23 -5.36
CA PRO A 230 -24.35 -22.91 -6.30
C PRO A 230 -24.13 -22.52 -7.76
N LYS A 231 -23.48 -21.37 -8.00
CA LYS A 231 -23.11 -20.87 -9.34
C LYS A 231 -21.63 -21.09 -9.71
N ASP A 232 -20.75 -21.55 -8.81
CA ASP A 232 -19.33 -21.77 -9.16
C ASP A 232 -19.12 -23.11 -9.88
N PHE A 233 -19.10 -23.05 -11.21
CA PHE A 233 -18.82 -24.21 -12.06
C PHE A 233 -17.40 -24.79 -11.89
N SER A 234 -16.44 -24.05 -11.31
CA SER A 234 -15.09 -24.56 -11.04
C SER A 234 -15.02 -25.44 -9.78
N ASN A 235 -16.02 -25.41 -8.90
CA ASN A 235 -16.01 -26.09 -7.60
C ASN A 235 -14.77 -25.75 -6.74
N THR A 236 -14.45 -24.46 -6.66
CA THR A 236 -13.29 -23.89 -5.98
C THR A 236 -13.65 -22.97 -4.80
N MET A 237 -14.89 -22.50 -4.74
CA MET A 237 -15.40 -21.65 -3.65
C MET A 237 -16.74 -22.13 -3.08
N GLY A 238 -17.04 -21.61 -1.90
CA GLY A 238 -18.27 -21.84 -1.16
C GLY A 238 -18.63 -20.62 -0.34
N LEU A 239 -19.67 -20.74 0.47
CA LEU A 239 -20.21 -19.68 1.32
C LEU A 239 -20.31 -20.21 2.74
N GLY A 240 -19.66 -19.54 3.68
CA GLY A 240 -19.75 -19.82 5.11
C GLY A 240 -20.90 -19.09 5.79
N HIS A 241 -21.02 -19.28 7.10
CA HIS A 241 -22.06 -18.64 7.91
C HIS A 241 -21.82 -17.15 8.17
N TYR A 242 -20.56 -16.71 8.18
CA TYR A 242 -20.17 -15.33 8.50
C TYR A 242 -19.70 -14.60 7.24
N GLY A 243 -20.02 -13.31 7.14
CA GLY A 243 -19.46 -12.39 6.16
C GLY A 243 -18.38 -11.49 6.77
N ALA A 244 -17.49 -10.93 5.93
CA ALA A 244 -16.42 -10.03 6.35
C ALA A 244 -16.63 -8.60 5.78
N CYS A 245 -17.30 -7.74 6.54
CA CYS A 245 -17.60 -6.36 6.14
C CYS A 245 -16.46 -5.38 6.48
N CYS A 246 -16.15 -4.44 5.59
CA CYS A 246 -15.54 -3.15 5.95
C CYS A 246 -15.72 -2.12 4.83
N ALA A 247 -15.47 -0.84 5.12
CA ALA A 247 -15.60 0.20 4.11
C ALA A 247 -14.53 0.08 3.02
N GLU A 248 -14.93 0.42 1.80
CA GLU A 248 -14.21 0.14 0.56
C GLU A 248 -14.20 1.38 -0.35
N MET A 249 -13.10 1.57 -1.09
CA MET A 249 -12.92 2.67 -2.03
C MET A 249 -12.28 2.14 -3.31
N ASP A 250 -13.12 1.93 -4.31
CA ASP A 250 -12.74 1.42 -5.61
C ASP A 250 -12.15 2.53 -6.47
N ILE A 251 -10.83 2.48 -6.65
CA ILE A 251 -10.12 3.38 -7.54
C ILE A 251 -10.37 2.99 -8.98
N TRP A 252 -10.35 1.69 -9.24
CA TRP A 252 -10.38 1.15 -10.59
C TRP A 252 -11.06 -0.20 -10.56
N GLU A 253 -12.31 -0.24 -11.01
CA GLU A 253 -12.91 -1.46 -11.50
C GLU A 253 -13.06 -1.32 -13.01
N ALA A 254 -12.48 -2.23 -13.77
CA ALA A 254 -12.47 -2.10 -15.21
C ALA A 254 -12.16 -3.40 -15.96
N ASN A 255 -12.68 -3.42 -17.19
CA ASN A 255 -12.09 -4.14 -18.31
C ASN A 255 -11.91 -3.17 -19.47
N LYS A 256 -11.45 -3.61 -20.64
CA LYS A 256 -11.25 -2.67 -21.75
C LYS A 256 -12.54 -2.01 -22.29
N MET A 257 -13.73 -2.48 -21.90
CA MET A 257 -15.01 -1.98 -22.42
C MET A 257 -15.69 -0.97 -21.50
N ALA A 258 -15.44 -1.03 -20.19
CA ALA A 258 -16.04 -0.14 -19.20
C ALA A 258 -15.13 0.02 -17.97
N THR A 259 -15.29 1.13 -17.25
CA THR A 259 -14.63 1.39 -15.97
C THR A 259 -15.55 2.16 -15.02
N ALA A 260 -15.43 1.87 -13.72
CA ALA A 260 -16.05 2.60 -12.62
C ALA A 260 -15.01 2.99 -11.55
N TYR A 261 -15.37 3.95 -10.71
CA TYR A 261 -14.74 4.22 -9.42
C TYR A 261 -15.83 4.60 -8.42
N THR A 262 -15.72 4.10 -7.20
CA THR A 262 -16.87 3.97 -6.29
C THR A 262 -16.43 3.98 -4.81
N PRO A 263 -16.90 4.93 -3.98
CA PRO A 263 -16.82 4.83 -2.53
C PRO A 263 -17.99 4.02 -1.96
N HIS A 264 -17.69 3.15 -1.00
CA HIS A 264 -18.62 2.28 -0.29
C HIS A 264 -18.44 2.45 1.23
N PRO A 265 -19.17 3.40 1.86
CA PRO A 265 -19.15 3.57 3.31
C PRO A 265 -19.91 2.44 4.05
N CYS A 266 -19.53 2.20 5.30
CA CYS A 266 -20.24 1.28 6.20
C CYS A 266 -20.50 1.94 7.56
N ASP A 267 -21.65 1.63 8.15
CA ASP A 267 -22.05 2.03 9.50
C ASP A 267 -21.74 0.89 10.49
N ILE A 268 -20.54 0.95 11.09
CA ILE A 268 -20.02 -0.09 11.99
C ILE A 268 -19.60 0.57 13.31
N ASP A 269 -20.24 0.20 14.42
CA ASP A 269 -20.01 0.74 15.78
C ASP A 269 -18.54 0.75 16.22
N SER A 270 -17.77 -0.24 15.77
CA SER A 270 -16.32 -0.37 15.98
C SER A 270 -15.64 -0.50 14.63
N PRO A 271 -15.28 0.62 13.96
CA PRO A 271 -14.84 0.61 12.57
C PRO A 271 -13.58 -0.21 12.29
N GLY A 272 -13.44 -0.63 11.03
CA GLY A 272 -12.47 -1.61 10.55
C GLY A 272 -13.16 -2.90 10.10
N GLN A 273 -12.40 -3.99 10.04
CA GLN A 273 -12.90 -5.31 9.66
C GLN A 273 -13.92 -5.86 10.69
N TYR A 274 -15.15 -6.09 10.23
CA TYR A 274 -16.28 -6.57 11.01
C TYR A 274 -16.75 -7.95 10.52
N MET A 275 -17.11 -8.85 11.44
CA MET A 275 -17.61 -10.18 11.13
C MET A 275 -19.12 -10.20 11.40
N CYS A 276 -19.92 -10.12 10.34
CA CYS A 276 -21.38 -10.04 10.40
C CYS A 276 -22.03 -11.43 10.45
N SER A 277 -23.32 -11.49 10.80
CA SER A 277 -24.16 -12.67 10.52
C SER A 277 -25.64 -12.32 10.35
N GLY A 278 -26.33 -13.01 9.44
CA GLY A 278 -27.72 -12.70 9.12
C GLY A 278 -27.84 -11.34 8.44
N THR A 279 -28.94 -10.62 8.71
CA THR A 279 -29.28 -9.35 8.06
C THR A 279 -28.16 -8.29 8.12
N GLU A 280 -27.30 -8.30 9.15
CA GLU A 280 -26.13 -7.42 9.25
C GLU A 280 -25.18 -7.54 8.03
N CYS A 281 -25.12 -8.71 7.39
CA CYS A 281 -24.33 -8.95 6.18
C CYS A 281 -24.98 -8.40 4.91
N GLY A 282 -26.28 -8.07 4.92
CA GLY A 282 -27.04 -7.59 3.76
C GLY A 282 -27.08 -8.60 2.60
N ASP A 283 -27.50 -9.84 2.87
CA ASP A 283 -27.43 -10.93 1.89
C ASP A 283 -28.35 -10.70 0.68
N ASN A 284 -27.75 -10.68 -0.53
CA ASN A 284 -28.49 -10.49 -1.78
C ASN A 284 -29.54 -11.61 -1.99
N ASP A 285 -29.18 -12.87 -1.69
CA ASP A 285 -30.07 -14.05 -1.78
C ASP A 285 -31.28 -13.96 -0.84
N SER A 286 -31.16 -13.23 0.28
CA SER A 286 -32.23 -12.99 1.24
C SER A 286 -33.09 -11.76 0.89
N GLY A 287 -32.67 -10.96 -0.10
CA GLY A 287 -33.27 -9.66 -0.42
C GLY A 287 -32.84 -8.53 0.53
N GLU A 288 -31.82 -8.74 1.36
CA GLU A 288 -31.42 -7.86 2.47
C GLU A 288 -30.33 -6.84 2.05
N ARG A 289 -30.10 -6.64 0.74
CA ARG A 289 -28.95 -5.88 0.18
C ARG A 289 -28.70 -4.51 0.82
N TYR A 290 -29.76 -3.83 1.25
CA TYR A 290 -29.73 -2.48 1.84
C TYR A 290 -29.98 -2.46 3.35
N ASP A 291 -30.27 -3.62 3.96
CA ASP A 291 -30.54 -3.79 5.40
C ASP A 291 -29.27 -4.08 6.22
N GLY A 292 -28.15 -4.35 5.54
CA GLY A 292 -26.84 -4.62 6.14
C GLY A 292 -26.06 -3.39 6.58
N VAL A 293 -24.86 -3.62 7.15
CA VAL A 293 -24.00 -2.54 7.70
C VAL A 293 -23.24 -1.73 6.64
N CYS A 294 -23.07 -2.24 5.43
CA CYS A 294 -22.30 -1.62 4.34
C CYS A 294 -23.18 -1.24 3.15
N ASP A 295 -22.88 -0.11 2.50
CA ASP A 295 -23.46 0.24 1.21
C ASP A 295 -22.88 -0.65 0.10
N LYS A 296 -23.63 -1.67 -0.30
CA LYS A 296 -23.21 -2.61 -1.34
C LYS A 296 -23.25 -2.04 -2.76
N ASP A 297 -23.99 -0.97 -2.98
CA ASP A 297 -24.16 -0.34 -4.30
C ASP A 297 -23.10 0.74 -4.57
N GLY A 298 -22.69 1.46 -3.53
CA GLY A 298 -21.74 2.56 -3.62
C GLY A 298 -22.31 3.80 -4.31
N CYS A 299 -21.46 4.79 -4.56
CA CYS A 299 -21.75 5.92 -5.44
C CYS A 299 -20.85 5.92 -6.68
N ASP A 300 -21.24 5.17 -7.72
CA ASP A 300 -20.39 4.92 -8.88
C ASP A 300 -20.36 6.08 -9.89
N ILE A 301 -19.18 6.35 -10.46
CA ILE A 301 -19.06 7.03 -11.74
C ILE A 301 -18.46 6.07 -12.78
N ASN A 302 -19.37 5.47 -13.57
CA ASN A 302 -19.06 4.87 -14.85
C ASN A 302 -19.44 5.86 -15.98
N PRO A 303 -18.48 6.34 -16.80
CA PRO A 303 -18.74 7.30 -17.88
C PRO A 303 -19.79 6.85 -18.89
N PHE A 304 -19.85 5.56 -19.21
CA PHE A 304 -20.81 4.97 -20.14
C PHE A 304 -22.22 4.95 -19.54
N ARG A 305 -22.35 4.53 -18.27
CA ARG A 305 -23.60 4.59 -17.48
C ARG A 305 -24.17 6.02 -17.41
N ASN A 306 -23.27 7.00 -17.33
CA ASN A 306 -23.56 8.44 -17.34
C ASN A 306 -23.77 9.05 -18.75
N GLN A 307 -24.01 8.20 -19.75
CA GLN A 307 -24.28 8.48 -21.18
C GLN A 307 -23.10 8.97 -22.03
N ASN A 308 -21.87 9.02 -21.52
CA ASN A 308 -20.69 9.28 -22.34
C ASN A 308 -20.07 7.98 -22.88
N THR A 309 -20.69 7.44 -23.91
CA THR A 309 -20.32 6.17 -24.56
C THR A 309 -19.06 6.23 -25.43
N THR A 310 -18.45 7.42 -25.57
CA THR A 310 -17.23 7.66 -26.35
C THR A 310 -16.01 8.03 -25.51
N PHE A 311 -16.14 8.03 -24.18
CA PHE A 311 -15.04 8.45 -23.31
C PHE A 311 -13.94 7.38 -23.18
N TYR A 312 -14.31 6.15 -22.84
CA TYR A 312 -13.37 5.06 -22.56
C TYR A 312 -13.72 3.83 -23.42
N GLY A 313 -12.72 3.20 -24.03
CA GLY A 313 -12.90 2.00 -24.85
C GLY A 313 -11.70 1.67 -25.75
N PRO A 314 -11.71 0.50 -26.43
CA PRO A 314 -10.50 -0.09 -27.01
C PRO A 314 -10.18 0.44 -28.42
N GLY A 315 -9.53 1.59 -28.49
CA GLY A 315 -8.99 2.18 -29.72
C GLY A 315 -8.91 3.70 -29.70
N ALA A 316 -8.21 4.27 -30.69
CA ALA A 316 -7.95 5.71 -30.80
C ALA A 316 -9.19 6.60 -31.09
N GLN A 317 -10.39 6.01 -31.24
CA GLN A 317 -11.65 6.76 -31.36
C GLN A 317 -12.31 7.09 -30.01
N TRP A 318 -11.86 6.49 -28.90
CA TRP A 318 -12.25 6.87 -27.54
C TRP A 318 -11.30 7.95 -26.98
N ALA A 319 -11.78 8.75 -26.03
CA ALA A 319 -10.96 9.81 -25.42
C ALA A 319 -9.82 9.26 -24.53
N VAL A 320 -10.05 8.06 -23.98
CA VAL A 320 -9.07 7.21 -23.28
C VAL A 320 -9.10 5.85 -23.97
N ASP A 321 -7.99 5.46 -24.57
CA ASP A 321 -7.84 4.25 -25.37
C ASP A 321 -7.42 3.08 -24.46
N SER A 322 -8.36 2.21 -24.13
CA SER A 322 -8.13 1.04 -23.25
C SER A 322 -7.40 -0.12 -23.92
N SER A 323 -7.10 -0.04 -25.23
CA SER A 323 -6.25 -1.03 -25.90
C SER A 323 -4.76 -0.85 -25.61
N ARG A 324 -4.41 0.15 -24.78
CA ARG A 324 -3.04 0.52 -24.40
C ARG A 324 -3.00 0.95 -22.92
N PRO A 325 -1.81 0.93 -22.28
CA PRO A 325 -1.66 1.44 -20.92
C PRO A 325 -2.06 2.91 -20.77
N MET A 326 -2.45 3.29 -19.55
CA MET A 326 -2.79 4.65 -19.14
C MET A 326 -2.46 4.87 -17.67
N THR A 327 -2.24 6.12 -17.28
CA THR A 327 -2.21 6.51 -15.86
C THR A 327 -3.61 6.91 -15.41
N VAL A 328 -4.07 6.35 -14.31
CA VAL A 328 -5.34 6.68 -13.63
C VAL A 328 -5.00 7.52 -12.41
N VAL A 329 -5.62 8.70 -12.28
CA VAL A 329 -5.36 9.62 -11.16
C VAL A 329 -6.66 9.96 -10.42
N THR A 330 -6.62 9.86 -9.09
CA THR A 330 -7.77 10.08 -8.20
C THR A 330 -7.41 11.06 -7.10
N GLN A 331 -8.22 12.10 -6.95
CA GLN A 331 -8.04 13.18 -5.99
C GLN A 331 -9.14 13.12 -4.92
N PHE A 332 -8.76 13.15 -3.65
CA PHE A 332 -9.69 13.08 -2.51
C PHE A 332 -9.79 14.42 -1.81
N LEU A 333 -10.61 15.31 -2.36
CA LEU A 333 -10.72 16.69 -1.90
C LEU A 333 -11.53 16.77 -0.61
N THR A 334 -11.08 17.60 0.32
CA THR A 334 -11.77 17.86 1.59
C THR A 334 -12.45 19.23 1.58
N THR A 335 -13.42 19.41 2.48
CA THR A 335 -14.24 20.62 2.65
C THR A 335 -13.44 21.91 2.86
N ASP A 336 -12.23 21.83 3.41
CA ASP A 336 -11.36 22.99 3.71
C ASP A 336 -9.96 22.91 3.07
N GLY A 337 -9.66 21.88 2.26
CA GLY A 337 -8.34 21.66 1.68
C GLY A 337 -7.28 21.21 2.67
N THR A 338 -7.68 20.63 3.81
CA THR A 338 -6.79 20.05 4.82
C THR A 338 -7.08 18.56 5.03
N ASP A 339 -6.10 17.83 5.52
CA ASP A 339 -6.22 16.40 5.88
C ASP A 339 -7.31 16.18 6.96
N SER A 340 -7.59 17.21 7.77
CA SER A 340 -8.61 17.18 8.82
C SER A 340 -10.04 17.39 8.32
N GLY A 341 -10.30 18.28 7.35
CA GLY A 341 -11.66 18.59 6.88
C GLY A 341 -12.37 17.38 6.29
N ASP A 342 -13.71 17.30 6.39
CA ASP A 342 -14.48 16.16 5.88
C ASP A 342 -14.25 15.96 4.36
N LEU A 343 -14.19 14.71 3.89
CA LEU A 343 -14.12 14.41 2.45
C LEU A 343 -15.37 14.98 1.76
N SER A 344 -15.18 15.70 0.66
CA SER A 344 -16.26 16.42 -0.03
C SER A 344 -16.43 16.01 -1.49
N GLU A 345 -15.32 15.74 -2.19
CA GLU A 345 -15.32 15.42 -3.62
C GLU A 345 -14.23 14.38 -3.95
N ILE A 346 -14.59 13.32 -4.68
CA ILE A 346 -13.63 12.39 -5.29
C ILE A 346 -13.59 12.63 -6.80
N ARG A 347 -12.46 13.11 -7.31
CA ARG A 347 -12.27 13.48 -8.72
C ARG A 347 -11.33 12.53 -9.45
N ARG A 348 -11.62 12.27 -10.73
CA ARG A 348 -10.83 11.42 -11.62
C ARG A 348 -10.26 12.22 -12.80
N PHE A 349 -9.03 11.91 -13.20
CA PHE A 349 -8.55 12.18 -14.56
C PHE A 349 -7.58 11.08 -15.01
N TYR A 350 -7.22 11.10 -16.28
CA TYR A 350 -6.33 10.12 -16.91
C TYR A 350 -5.14 10.81 -17.56
N VAL A 351 -4.01 10.13 -17.66
CA VAL A 351 -2.89 10.54 -18.53
C VAL A 351 -2.62 9.42 -19.53
N GLN A 352 -2.62 9.77 -20.82
CA GLN A 352 -2.25 8.86 -21.89
C GLN A 352 -1.52 9.64 -23.00
N ASP A 353 -0.46 9.06 -23.57
CA ASP A 353 0.40 9.70 -24.56
C ASP A 353 0.94 11.09 -24.13
N GLY A 354 1.21 11.26 -22.83
CA GLY A 354 1.68 12.52 -22.25
C GLY A 354 0.62 13.64 -22.19
N ARG A 355 -0.65 13.31 -22.39
CA ARG A 355 -1.78 14.23 -22.35
C ARG A 355 -2.72 13.88 -21.20
N ALA A 356 -3.05 14.88 -20.38
CA ALA A 356 -4.12 14.77 -19.40
C ALA A 356 -5.51 14.82 -20.07
N VAL A 357 -6.40 13.92 -19.66
CA VAL A 357 -7.78 13.79 -20.09
C VAL A 357 -8.68 13.83 -18.85
N ALA A 358 -9.47 14.89 -18.70
CA ALA A 358 -10.42 15.03 -17.60
C ALA A 358 -11.50 13.93 -17.65
N SER A 359 -12.07 13.58 -16.49
CA SER A 359 -13.34 12.87 -16.43
C SER A 359 -14.43 13.66 -17.19
N PRO A 360 -15.40 13.01 -17.85
CA PRO A 360 -16.48 13.73 -18.51
C PRO A 360 -17.54 14.16 -17.48
N SER A 361 -18.14 15.33 -17.68
CA SER A 361 -19.34 15.75 -16.95
C SER A 361 -20.44 14.69 -17.04
N ILE A 362 -21.21 14.51 -15.96
CA ILE A 362 -22.32 13.55 -15.90
C ILE A 362 -23.46 14.02 -16.83
N THR A 363 -23.41 13.63 -18.10
CA THR A 363 -24.25 14.20 -19.18
C THR A 363 -25.74 13.87 -19.06
N ILE A 364 -26.09 12.79 -18.36
CA ILE A 364 -27.48 12.37 -18.19
C ILE A 364 -28.28 13.27 -17.22
N LEU A 365 -27.59 14.04 -16.35
CA LEU A 365 -28.25 14.89 -15.36
C LEU A 365 -28.69 16.25 -15.96
N PRO A 366 -29.86 16.79 -15.55
CA PRO A 366 -30.54 17.90 -16.24
C PRO A 366 -29.83 19.27 -16.18
N LYS A 367 -28.70 19.40 -15.47
CA LYS A 367 -27.85 20.61 -15.47
C LYS A 367 -26.54 20.44 -16.27
N ALA A 368 -26.41 19.37 -17.06
CA ALA A 368 -25.32 19.25 -18.03
C ALA A 368 -25.33 20.43 -19.04
N PRO A 369 -24.16 20.93 -19.49
CA PRO A 369 -22.81 20.45 -19.21
C PRO A 369 -22.17 21.04 -17.94
N SER A 370 -22.91 21.78 -17.10
CA SER A 370 -22.39 22.40 -15.86
C SER A 370 -22.41 21.48 -14.63
N TYR A 371 -22.74 20.20 -14.80
CA TYR A 371 -22.72 19.21 -13.73
C TYR A 371 -21.28 18.73 -13.47
N PRO A 372 -20.84 18.54 -12.21
CA PRO A 372 -19.52 17.98 -11.89
C PRO A 372 -19.25 16.64 -12.59
N ASP A 373 -17.97 16.36 -12.80
CA ASP A 373 -17.38 15.14 -13.35
C ASP A 373 -16.88 14.17 -12.27
N SER A 374 -17.36 14.37 -11.03
CA SER A 374 -16.81 13.86 -9.77
C SER A 374 -17.89 13.43 -8.76
N ILE A 375 -17.47 12.65 -7.76
CA ILE A 375 -18.33 12.05 -6.74
C ILE A 375 -18.48 13.03 -5.57
N THR A 376 -19.71 13.47 -5.33
CA THR A 376 -20.14 14.36 -4.26
C THR A 376 -21.48 13.85 -3.73
N ASP A 377 -21.84 14.08 -2.47
CA ASP A 377 -23.14 13.63 -1.94
C ASP A 377 -24.34 14.08 -2.80
N GLN A 378 -24.23 15.26 -3.43
CA GLN A 378 -25.25 15.77 -4.36
C GLN A 378 -25.25 15.02 -5.71
N SER A 379 -24.09 14.66 -6.27
CA SER A 379 -24.03 13.87 -7.51
C SER A 379 -24.50 12.43 -7.28
N CYS A 380 -24.14 11.84 -6.15
CA CYS A 380 -24.69 10.56 -5.68
C CYS A 380 -26.21 10.61 -5.60
N LYS A 381 -26.75 11.58 -4.86
CA LYS A 381 -28.20 11.75 -4.71
C LYS A 381 -28.91 11.93 -6.07
N ASP A 382 -28.45 12.86 -6.91
CA ASP A 382 -29.09 13.16 -8.19
C ASP A 382 -29.04 11.94 -9.15
N MET A 383 -27.95 11.15 -9.13
CA MET A 383 -27.85 9.91 -9.91
C MET A 383 -28.78 8.81 -9.37
N LYS A 384 -28.81 8.57 -8.05
CA LYS A 384 -29.67 7.56 -7.42
C LYS A 384 -31.16 7.88 -7.64
N GLU A 385 -31.57 9.15 -7.49
CA GLU A 385 -32.93 9.61 -7.81
C GLU A 385 -33.28 9.42 -9.29
N LEU A 386 -32.35 9.66 -10.22
CA LEU A 386 -32.58 9.48 -11.66
C LEU A 386 -32.65 8.01 -12.09
N PHE A 387 -31.84 7.15 -11.48
CA PHE A 387 -31.75 5.72 -11.82
C PHE A 387 -32.85 4.88 -11.15
N ASP A 388 -33.61 5.46 -10.22
CA ASP A 388 -34.57 4.76 -9.34
C ASP A 388 -33.88 3.70 -8.46
N ASN A 389 -32.73 4.09 -7.87
CA ASN A 389 -31.94 3.27 -6.94
C ASN A 389 -32.06 3.81 -5.51
N PRO A 390 -32.08 2.93 -4.48
CA PRO A 390 -31.88 3.34 -3.09
C PRO A 390 -30.55 4.08 -2.91
N ASN A 391 -30.54 5.16 -2.12
CA ASN A 391 -29.35 5.95 -1.83
C ASN A 391 -28.68 5.51 -0.53
N ASP A 392 -28.39 4.21 -0.42
CA ASP A 392 -27.80 3.60 0.78
C ASP A 392 -26.44 4.24 1.12
N PHE A 393 -25.67 4.66 0.10
CA PHE A 393 -24.50 5.54 0.25
C PHE A 393 -24.72 6.69 1.24
N GLN A 394 -25.84 7.43 1.10
CA GLN A 394 -26.16 8.55 1.98
C GLN A 394 -26.69 8.07 3.34
N GLU A 395 -27.36 6.91 3.41
CA GLU A 395 -27.85 6.31 4.65
C GLU A 395 -26.68 5.82 5.53
N LYS A 396 -25.63 5.25 4.94
CA LYS A 396 -24.34 4.93 5.61
C LYS A 396 -23.41 6.14 5.79
N GLY A 397 -23.90 7.38 5.58
CA GLY A 397 -23.19 8.62 5.92
C GLY A 397 -22.34 9.27 4.81
N GLY A 398 -22.41 8.76 3.59
CA GLY A 398 -21.89 9.39 2.36
C GLY A 398 -20.38 9.66 2.34
N ASN A 399 -19.97 10.70 1.61
CA ASN A 399 -18.56 11.08 1.48
C ASN A 399 -17.91 11.34 2.85
N LYS A 400 -18.66 11.86 3.83
CA LYS A 400 -18.13 12.08 5.19
C LYS A 400 -17.71 10.77 5.87
N ALA A 401 -18.58 9.76 5.89
CA ALA A 401 -18.28 8.46 6.49
C ALA A 401 -17.14 7.74 5.74
N MET A 402 -17.14 7.80 4.41
CA MET A 402 -16.02 7.31 3.59
C MET A 402 -14.71 8.00 3.97
N GLY A 403 -14.71 9.33 4.11
CA GLY A 403 -13.57 10.12 4.55
C GLY A 403 -13.06 9.73 5.94
N GLU A 404 -13.97 9.53 6.90
CA GLU A 404 -13.60 9.06 8.25
C GLU A 404 -12.90 7.70 8.20
N SER A 405 -13.31 6.80 7.31
CA SER A 405 -12.64 5.52 7.03
C SER A 405 -11.26 5.70 6.40
N LEU A 406 -11.17 6.48 5.32
CA LEU A 406 -9.91 6.79 4.65
C LEU A 406 -8.88 7.47 5.58
N ASN A 407 -9.33 8.12 6.65
CA ASN A 407 -8.46 8.74 7.67
C ASN A 407 -7.91 7.73 8.70
N ARG A 408 -8.65 6.63 8.97
CA ARG A 408 -8.18 5.53 9.84
C ARG A 408 -7.06 4.76 9.13
N GLY A 409 -7.24 4.54 7.82
CA GLY A 409 -6.21 4.09 6.88
C GLY A 409 -6.56 2.75 6.24
N HIS A 410 -6.35 2.64 4.92
CA HIS A 410 -6.80 1.50 4.12
C HIS A 410 -5.62 0.70 3.54
N VAL A 411 -5.81 -0.60 3.35
CA VAL A 411 -4.88 -1.49 2.62
C VAL A 411 -5.19 -1.41 1.13
N ALA A 412 -4.14 -1.27 0.31
CA ALA A 412 -4.26 -1.37 -1.15
C ALA A 412 -4.39 -2.84 -1.58
N ALA A 413 -5.46 -3.14 -2.31
CA ALA A 413 -5.73 -4.43 -2.94
C ALA A 413 -5.60 -4.31 -4.47
N PHE A 414 -5.04 -5.35 -5.09
CA PHE A 414 -4.91 -5.50 -6.55
C PHE A 414 -5.44 -6.87 -6.93
N SER A 415 -6.40 -6.96 -7.86
CA SER A 415 -7.03 -8.22 -8.23
C SER A 415 -7.31 -8.36 -9.72
N LEU A 416 -7.60 -9.59 -10.13
CA LEU A 416 -8.17 -9.92 -11.42
C LEU A 416 -9.16 -11.06 -11.21
N TRP A 417 -10.42 -10.85 -11.59
CA TRP A 417 -11.51 -11.76 -11.28
C TRP A 417 -12.59 -11.78 -12.37
N ASP A 418 -13.46 -12.78 -12.31
CA ASP A 418 -14.72 -12.88 -13.03
C ASP A 418 -15.87 -13.09 -12.05
N ASP A 419 -17.05 -12.61 -12.43
CA ASP A 419 -18.22 -12.51 -11.53
C ASP A 419 -19.15 -13.71 -11.73
N ILE A 420 -19.28 -14.50 -10.66
CA ILE A 420 -20.07 -15.72 -10.62
C ILE A 420 -21.56 -15.46 -10.36
N ASP A 421 -21.92 -14.29 -9.84
CA ASP A 421 -23.28 -14.00 -9.41
C ASP A 421 -24.12 -13.32 -10.50
N VAL A 422 -23.54 -12.33 -11.18
CA VAL A 422 -24.21 -11.49 -12.19
C VAL A 422 -23.31 -11.13 -13.39
N HIS A 423 -22.25 -11.92 -13.61
CA HIS A 423 -21.47 -11.96 -14.86
C HIS A 423 -20.87 -10.61 -15.30
N MET A 424 -20.49 -9.75 -14.35
CA MET A 424 -19.88 -8.43 -14.54
C MET A 424 -20.80 -7.40 -15.22
N MET A 425 -22.10 -7.72 -15.34
CA MET A 425 -23.04 -6.92 -16.12
C MET A 425 -23.32 -5.55 -15.49
N TRP A 426 -23.13 -5.42 -14.17
CA TRP A 426 -23.19 -4.15 -13.45
C TRP A 426 -22.05 -3.19 -13.82
N LEU A 427 -20.92 -3.70 -14.33
CA LEU A 427 -19.80 -2.90 -14.81
C LEU A 427 -19.89 -2.64 -16.32
N ASP A 428 -20.12 -3.68 -17.14
CA ASP A 428 -19.83 -3.62 -18.58
C ASP A 428 -21.02 -3.85 -19.55
N SER A 429 -22.21 -4.14 -19.03
CA SER A 429 -23.38 -4.48 -19.84
C SER A 429 -24.66 -3.77 -19.37
N ALA A 430 -25.84 -4.32 -19.67
CA ALA A 430 -27.11 -3.84 -19.16
C ALA A 430 -27.47 -4.58 -17.87
N TYR A 431 -27.68 -3.85 -16.77
CA TYR A 431 -28.03 -4.43 -15.47
C TYR A 431 -28.90 -3.47 -14.63
N PRO A 432 -29.96 -3.94 -13.96
CA PRO A 432 -30.41 -5.34 -13.88
C PRO A 432 -31.06 -5.84 -15.18
N GLU A 433 -31.13 -7.17 -15.35
CA GLU A 433 -31.58 -7.82 -16.59
C GLU A 433 -33.08 -7.68 -16.89
N ASP A 434 -33.88 -7.31 -15.88
CA ASP A 434 -35.34 -7.16 -15.96
C ASP A 434 -35.82 -5.76 -16.38
N ARG A 435 -34.90 -4.78 -16.45
CA ARG A 435 -35.18 -3.40 -16.90
C ARG A 435 -34.79 -3.18 -18.36
N GLU A 436 -35.43 -2.23 -19.03
CA GLU A 436 -35.14 -1.94 -20.43
C GLU A 436 -33.76 -1.30 -20.59
N ARG A 437 -32.96 -1.76 -21.58
CA ARG A 437 -31.61 -1.21 -21.85
C ARG A 437 -31.55 0.30 -22.12
N GLY A 438 -32.69 0.93 -22.44
CA GLY A 438 -32.80 2.37 -22.68
C GLY A 438 -33.07 3.21 -21.44
N GLU A 439 -33.36 2.59 -20.29
CA GLU A 439 -33.61 3.30 -19.04
C GLU A 439 -32.32 3.91 -18.46
N PRO A 440 -32.40 5.11 -17.84
CA PRO A 440 -31.28 5.71 -17.10
C PRO A 440 -30.64 4.74 -16.11
N GLY A 441 -29.31 4.64 -16.14
CA GLY A 441 -28.55 3.82 -15.20
C GLY A 441 -28.52 2.31 -15.48
N VAL A 442 -29.26 1.79 -16.46
CA VAL A 442 -29.26 0.36 -16.79
C VAL A 442 -28.06 -0.05 -17.63
N LEU A 443 -27.73 0.69 -18.69
CA LEU A 443 -26.65 0.33 -19.61
C LEU A 443 -25.29 0.92 -19.17
N ARG A 444 -24.38 0.06 -18.70
CA ARG A 444 -23.06 0.41 -18.15
C ARG A 444 -21.88 0.16 -19.10
N GLY A 445 -22.12 -0.51 -20.24
CA GLY A 445 -21.12 -0.71 -21.29
C GLY A 445 -21.71 -1.39 -22.53
N MET A 446 -20.83 -1.76 -23.48
CA MET A 446 -21.22 -2.41 -24.74
C MET A 446 -21.10 -3.94 -24.74
N CYS A 447 -20.73 -4.57 -23.62
CA CYS A 447 -20.60 -6.02 -23.56
C CYS A 447 -21.98 -6.70 -23.73
N PRO A 448 -22.03 -7.90 -24.36
CA PRO A 448 -23.29 -8.59 -24.60
C PRO A 448 -24.03 -8.90 -23.29
N GLY A 449 -23.26 -9.27 -22.24
CA GLY A 449 -23.78 -9.72 -20.96
C GLY A 449 -24.31 -11.15 -21.02
N GLY A 450 -25.07 -11.52 -19.99
CA GLY A 450 -25.70 -12.83 -19.86
C GLY A 450 -24.68 -13.96 -19.91
N GLU A 451 -25.02 -15.05 -20.61
CA GLU A 451 -24.17 -16.23 -20.66
C GLU A 451 -22.84 -16.00 -21.41
N ASP A 452 -22.74 -15.03 -22.33
CA ASP A 452 -21.47 -14.77 -23.03
C ASP A 452 -20.36 -14.22 -22.10
N SER A 453 -20.77 -13.51 -21.04
CA SER A 453 -19.92 -13.02 -19.94
C SER A 453 -19.87 -13.98 -18.74
N SER A 454 -20.48 -15.18 -18.81
CA SER A 454 -20.45 -16.12 -17.67
C SER A 454 -19.05 -16.62 -17.39
N PRO A 455 -18.67 -16.91 -16.12
CA PRO A 455 -17.35 -17.41 -15.75
C PRO A 455 -16.88 -18.59 -16.63
N ARG A 456 -17.80 -19.50 -16.94
CA ARG A 456 -17.52 -20.67 -17.80
C ARG A 456 -17.05 -20.26 -19.20
N ASN A 457 -17.70 -19.26 -19.79
CA ASN A 457 -17.37 -18.78 -21.14
C ASN A 457 -16.14 -17.88 -21.12
N VAL A 458 -16.02 -16.98 -20.13
CA VAL A 458 -14.88 -16.06 -20.00
C VAL A 458 -13.58 -16.83 -19.75
N ARG A 459 -13.55 -17.75 -18.77
CA ARG A 459 -12.40 -18.64 -18.46
C ARG A 459 -11.96 -19.49 -19.67
N SER A 460 -12.88 -19.84 -20.57
CA SER A 460 -12.56 -20.69 -21.74
C SER A 460 -12.19 -19.90 -23.01
N LYS A 461 -12.77 -18.71 -23.22
CA LYS A 461 -12.48 -17.84 -24.38
C LYS A 461 -11.23 -16.99 -24.17
N HIS A 462 -10.96 -16.53 -22.94
CA HIS A 462 -9.92 -15.56 -22.62
C HIS A 462 -8.93 -16.00 -21.51
N PRO A 463 -8.49 -17.28 -21.45
CA PRO A 463 -7.61 -17.75 -20.36
C PRO A 463 -6.26 -17.00 -20.27
N GLN A 464 -5.79 -16.44 -21.38
CA GLN A 464 -4.58 -15.63 -21.48
C GLN A 464 -4.71 -14.19 -20.97
N GLY A 465 -5.94 -13.75 -20.64
CA GLY A 465 -6.21 -12.38 -20.21
C GLY A 465 -5.39 -11.99 -18.98
N TYR A 466 -5.07 -10.70 -18.87
CA TYR A 466 -4.26 -10.19 -17.76
C TYR A 466 -4.54 -8.72 -17.49
N VAL A 467 -4.20 -8.28 -16.28
CA VAL A 467 -4.08 -6.87 -15.90
C VAL A 467 -2.66 -6.60 -15.40
N THR A 468 -2.14 -5.40 -15.66
CA THR A 468 -0.88 -4.92 -15.06
C THR A 468 -1.16 -3.65 -14.28
N PHE A 469 -0.63 -3.56 -13.06
CA PHE A 469 -0.61 -2.36 -12.23
C PHE A 469 0.83 -1.97 -11.93
N ALA A 470 1.21 -0.71 -12.18
CA ALA A 470 2.58 -0.23 -12.00
C ALA A 470 2.64 1.25 -11.60
N ASN A 471 3.83 1.70 -11.23
CA ASN A 471 4.19 3.12 -11.03
C ASN A 471 3.23 3.86 -10.08
N VAL A 472 2.85 3.19 -8.99
CA VAL A 472 1.98 3.75 -7.96
C VAL A 472 2.64 4.96 -7.30
N ALA A 473 1.93 6.09 -7.29
CA ALA A 473 2.34 7.33 -6.66
C ALA A 473 1.24 7.85 -5.72
N ILE A 474 1.65 8.45 -4.60
CA ILE A 474 0.77 9.18 -3.69
C ILE A 474 1.47 10.47 -3.24
N GLY A 475 0.73 11.57 -3.21
CA GLY A 475 1.24 12.89 -2.83
C GLY A 475 0.15 13.92 -2.57
N GLU A 476 0.51 15.20 -2.47
CA GLU A 476 -0.45 16.31 -2.42
C GLU A 476 -1.26 16.39 -3.71
N ILE A 477 -2.45 17.00 -3.64
CA ILE A 477 -3.26 17.33 -4.83
C ILE A 477 -2.43 18.11 -5.85
N GLY A 478 -2.28 17.59 -7.07
CA GLY A 478 -1.48 18.24 -8.11
C GLY A 478 0.01 17.89 -8.11
N SER A 479 0.45 16.83 -7.40
CA SER A 479 1.87 16.45 -7.30
C SER A 479 2.29 15.15 -7.99
N THR A 480 1.37 14.25 -8.38
CA THR A 480 1.75 12.93 -8.92
C THR A 480 2.05 12.92 -10.43
N GLN A 481 1.67 13.95 -11.17
CA GLN A 481 1.80 14.02 -12.63
C GLN A 481 2.54 15.27 -13.11
N SER A 482 3.14 15.17 -14.31
CA SER A 482 3.71 16.33 -15.01
C SER A 482 2.69 17.12 -15.84
N VAL A 483 1.48 16.58 -16.03
CA VAL A 483 0.39 17.17 -16.83
C VAL A 483 -0.95 17.04 -16.12
N TYR A 484 -1.73 18.12 -16.10
CA TYR A 484 -3.06 18.16 -15.48
C TYR A 484 -4.11 18.74 -16.44
N PRO A 485 -5.40 18.37 -16.31
CA PRO A 485 -6.48 18.98 -17.07
C PRO A 485 -6.48 20.52 -16.93
N GLY A 486 -6.60 21.23 -18.05
CA GLY A 486 -6.58 22.69 -18.08
C GLY A 486 -5.18 23.34 -18.08
N THR A 487 -4.11 22.59 -17.83
CA THR A 487 -2.74 23.11 -18.04
C THR A 487 -2.36 23.04 -19.52
N THR A 488 -1.73 24.09 -20.05
CA THR A 488 -1.14 24.05 -21.39
C THR A 488 0.18 23.30 -21.34
N GLY A 489 0.11 21.97 -21.47
CA GLY A 489 1.31 21.15 -21.65
C GLY A 489 2.16 21.60 -22.86
N PRO A 490 3.46 21.25 -22.89
CA PRO A 490 4.35 21.63 -23.99
C PRO A 490 3.78 21.16 -25.34
N VAL A 491 3.56 22.11 -26.24
CA VAL A 491 2.96 21.86 -27.56
C VAL A 491 3.82 20.85 -28.32
N PRO A 492 3.27 19.69 -28.74
CA PRO A 492 4.00 18.74 -29.58
C PRO A 492 4.49 19.44 -30.85
N PRO A 493 5.71 19.18 -31.34
CA PRO A 493 6.24 19.85 -32.53
C PRO A 493 5.29 19.63 -33.71
N THR A 494 4.61 20.71 -34.12
CA THR A 494 3.58 20.66 -35.16
C THR A 494 4.16 20.05 -36.43
N ALA A 495 3.68 18.87 -36.80
CA ALA A 495 3.91 18.32 -38.12
C ALA A 495 3.23 19.23 -39.15
N SER A 496 4.00 20.17 -39.70
CA SER A 496 3.52 21.10 -40.73
C SER A 496 3.23 20.33 -42.02
N THR A 497 1.99 19.87 -42.14
CA THR A 497 1.44 19.26 -43.35
C THR A 497 1.33 20.32 -44.45
N THR A 498 2.45 20.65 -45.09
CA THR A 498 2.50 21.62 -46.19
C THR A 498 1.88 21.00 -47.44
N THR A 499 0.57 21.18 -47.63
CA THR A 499 -0.18 20.76 -48.82
C THR A 499 0.30 21.53 -50.05
N THR A 500 1.35 21.02 -50.69
CA THR A 500 1.84 21.53 -51.97
C THR A 500 1.30 20.67 -53.10
N THR A 501 0.29 21.17 -53.80
CA THR A 501 -0.20 20.56 -55.04
C THR A 501 0.84 20.66 -56.15
N SER A 502 1.16 19.55 -56.82
CA SER A 502 1.88 19.55 -58.10
C SER A 502 1.55 18.30 -58.94
N PRO A 503 1.63 18.38 -60.29
CA PRO A 503 0.94 17.46 -61.18
C PRO A 503 1.76 16.23 -61.62
N VAL A 504 1.03 15.24 -62.16
CA VAL A 504 1.52 13.97 -62.69
C VAL A 504 2.41 14.15 -63.93
N ALA A 505 3.61 13.53 -63.95
CA ALA A 505 4.36 13.25 -65.18
C ALA A 505 5.37 12.08 -65.07
N THR A 506 5.07 10.98 -65.77
CA THR A 506 5.97 10.01 -66.46
C THR A 506 7.25 9.42 -65.82
N VAL A 507 7.38 8.08 -65.97
CA VAL A 507 8.52 7.23 -65.59
C VAL A 507 9.31 6.74 -66.82
N LYS A 508 10.66 6.88 -66.85
CA LYS A 508 11.66 5.91 -67.40
C LYS A 508 13.14 6.36 -67.17
N PRO A 509 14.23 5.58 -67.42
CA PRO A 509 14.98 5.01 -66.29
C PRO A 509 16.54 5.13 -66.36
N THR A 510 17.19 4.67 -65.27
CA THR A 510 18.56 4.11 -65.19
C THR A 510 19.79 5.03 -65.43
N THR A 511 20.62 5.24 -64.39
CA THR A 511 22.04 4.78 -64.34
C THR A 511 22.70 5.03 -62.96
N THR A 512 23.89 4.47 -62.75
CA THR A 512 24.50 4.07 -61.47
C THR A 512 25.67 4.96 -61.01
N ALA A 513 26.04 4.82 -59.72
CA ALA A 513 27.27 5.27 -59.01
C ALA A 513 27.22 6.68 -58.39
N THR A 514 27.82 6.95 -57.22
CA THR A 514 28.90 6.20 -56.50
C THR A 514 28.63 6.11 -54.99
N ALA A 515 29.15 5.05 -54.34
CA ALA A 515 28.94 4.78 -52.92
C ALA A 515 29.86 5.55 -51.97
N THR A 516 29.33 5.93 -50.81
CA THR A 516 30.10 6.30 -49.61
C THR A 516 29.93 5.18 -48.58
N GLN A 517 31.02 4.74 -47.95
CA GLN A 517 31.02 3.58 -47.03
C GLN A 517 30.10 3.81 -45.81
N PRO A 518 29.35 2.79 -45.34
CA PRO A 518 28.64 2.90 -44.08
C PRO A 518 29.67 2.86 -42.93
N SER A 519 29.76 3.96 -42.18
CA SER A 519 30.45 3.98 -40.89
C SER A 519 29.86 2.92 -39.96
N CYS A 520 30.70 2.28 -39.14
CA CYS A 520 30.23 1.33 -38.14
C CYS A 520 29.13 1.93 -37.23
N ALA A 521 28.25 1.06 -36.73
CA ALA A 521 27.19 1.41 -35.80
C ALA A 521 27.79 1.99 -34.51
N LYS A 522 27.21 3.09 -34.04
CA LYS A 522 27.56 3.69 -32.74
C LYS A 522 27.12 2.78 -31.58
N ALA A 523 27.60 3.07 -30.37
CA ALA A 523 27.14 2.50 -29.11
C ALA A 523 25.61 2.31 -29.10
N TRP A 524 25.17 1.11 -28.71
CA TRP A 524 23.75 0.71 -28.63
C TRP A 524 22.94 0.75 -29.94
N LYS A 525 23.56 0.99 -31.10
CA LYS A 525 22.86 0.93 -32.40
C LYS A 525 22.89 -0.47 -33.01
N GLN A 526 21.94 -0.71 -33.93
CA GLN A 526 21.80 -1.98 -34.62
C GLN A 526 22.99 -2.21 -35.57
N CYS A 527 23.63 -3.35 -35.39
CA CYS A 527 24.81 -3.81 -36.14
C CYS A 527 24.58 -5.15 -36.83
N GLY A 528 23.35 -5.66 -36.85
CA GLY A 528 23.01 -6.94 -37.46
C GLY A 528 21.53 -7.30 -37.30
N GLY A 529 21.18 -8.44 -37.85
CA GLY A 529 19.81 -8.93 -37.92
C GLY A 529 19.38 -9.31 -39.34
N ARG A 530 18.48 -10.27 -39.47
CA ARG A 530 17.91 -10.72 -40.74
C ARG A 530 17.17 -9.56 -41.43
N ASN A 531 17.54 -9.27 -42.67
CA ASN A 531 17.12 -8.09 -43.47
C ASN A 531 17.67 -6.72 -43.02
N HIS A 532 18.64 -6.65 -42.10
CA HIS A 532 19.35 -5.40 -41.78
C HIS A 532 20.22 -4.94 -42.97
N ASN A 533 19.95 -3.74 -43.49
CA ASN A 533 20.73 -3.12 -44.58
C ASN A 533 21.70 -2.03 -44.08
N GLY A 534 21.87 -1.90 -42.76
CA GLY A 534 22.79 -0.94 -42.14
C GLY A 534 24.21 -1.50 -41.91
N PRO A 535 25.06 -0.77 -41.17
CA PRO A 535 26.41 -1.24 -40.85
C PRO A 535 26.41 -2.54 -40.04
N THR A 536 27.41 -3.38 -40.27
CA THR A 536 27.59 -4.70 -39.63
C THR A 536 28.77 -4.77 -38.64
N CYS A 537 29.33 -3.62 -38.30
CA CYS A 537 30.42 -3.44 -37.35
C CYS A 537 30.04 -2.37 -36.32
N CYS A 538 30.75 -2.31 -35.20
CA CYS A 538 30.57 -1.32 -34.14
C CYS A 538 31.76 -0.35 -34.05
N GLU A 539 31.56 0.79 -33.40
CA GLU A 539 32.66 1.71 -33.07
C GLU A 539 33.66 1.11 -32.08
N GLU A 540 34.87 1.68 -32.00
CA GLU A 540 36.00 1.11 -31.26
C GLU A 540 35.67 0.92 -29.76
N GLY A 541 36.00 -0.26 -29.22
CA GLY A 541 35.61 -0.69 -27.86
C GLY A 541 34.24 -1.38 -27.76
N TRP A 542 33.46 -1.44 -28.85
CA TRP A 542 32.13 -2.07 -28.87
C TRP A 542 32.11 -3.31 -29.77
N SER A 543 31.35 -4.32 -29.35
CA SER A 543 31.16 -5.58 -30.06
C SER A 543 29.71 -5.75 -30.51
N CYS A 544 29.49 -6.29 -31.70
CA CYS A 544 28.15 -6.58 -32.19
C CYS A 544 27.61 -7.86 -31.56
N VAL A 545 26.65 -7.73 -30.64
CA VAL A 545 26.03 -8.85 -29.93
C VAL A 545 24.67 -9.16 -30.53
N VAL A 546 24.46 -10.41 -30.95
CA VAL A 546 23.15 -10.89 -31.44
C VAL A 546 22.18 -10.94 -30.27
N ASP A 547 20.99 -10.37 -30.46
CA ASP A 547 19.91 -10.36 -29.48
C ASP A 547 18.82 -11.37 -29.88
N ASN A 548 18.44 -11.37 -31.16
CA ASN A 548 17.60 -12.39 -31.80
C ASN A 548 17.91 -12.48 -33.31
N GLU A 549 17.22 -13.34 -34.07
CA GLU A 549 17.54 -13.53 -35.50
C GLU A 549 17.34 -12.24 -36.34
N TRP A 550 16.48 -11.32 -35.91
CA TRP A 550 16.13 -10.08 -36.62
C TRP A 550 16.93 -8.86 -36.11
N TYR A 551 17.68 -8.99 -35.01
CA TYR A 551 18.34 -7.86 -34.34
C TYR A 551 19.66 -8.22 -33.65
N SER A 552 20.70 -7.44 -33.93
CA SER A 552 21.98 -7.45 -33.20
C SER A 552 22.40 -6.01 -32.87
N GLN A 553 22.98 -5.79 -31.70
CA GLN A 553 23.27 -4.46 -31.15
C GLN A 553 24.73 -4.32 -30.71
N CYS A 554 25.31 -3.12 -30.89
CA CYS A 554 26.59 -2.79 -30.31
C CYS A 554 26.51 -2.70 -28.78
N LYS A 555 27.18 -3.61 -28.08
CA LYS A 555 27.32 -3.64 -26.61
C LYS A 555 28.83 -3.57 -26.23
N PRO A 556 29.23 -3.11 -25.03
CA PRO A 556 30.64 -2.95 -24.69
C PRO A 556 31.39 -4.29 -24.69
N GLY A 557 32.57 -4.34 -25.33
CA GLY A 557 33.38 -5.56 -25.38
C GLY A 557 34.32 -5.67 -24.19
N THR A 558 34.19 -6.71 -23.37
CA THR A 558 35.24 -7.10 -22.42
C THR A 558 36.31 -7.91 -23.15
N ASP A 559 37.46 -7.30 -23.44
CA ASP A 559 38.56 -8.01 -24.12
C ASP A 559 39.04 -9.23 -23.32
N THR A 560 38.96 -10.39 -23.95
CA THR A 560 39.37 -11.66 -23.36
C THR A 560 40.89 -11.84 -23.41
N ALA A 561 41.51 -11.98 -22.24
CA ALA A 561 42.82 -12.63 -22.12
C ALA A 561 42.66 -14.00 -21.44
N PHE A 562 43.39 -15.00 -21.96
CA PHE A 562 43.49 -16.39 -21.50
C PHE A 562 42.32 -17.35 -21.80
N ALA A 563 42.37 -17.89 -23.01
CA ALA A 563 41.96 -19.28 -23.26
C ALA A 563 43.17 -20.12 -23.73
N GLN A 564 43.18 -21.39 -23.34
CA GLN A 564 44.03 -22.51 -23.81
C GLN A 564 45.48 -22.66 -23.29
N ALA A 565 45.66 -23.59 -22.35
CA ALA A 565 46.86 -24.44 -22.27
C ALA A 565 46.58 -25.82 -21.61
N LYS A 566 46.46 -26.86 -22.46
CA LYS A 566 46.74 -28.31 -22.31
C LYS A 566 46.45 -29.08 -21.00
N LYS A 567 45.82 -30.25 -21.18
CA LYS A 567 45.91 -31.43 -20.27
C LYS A 567 47.38 -31.85 -20.05
N GLY A 568 47.71 -32.21 -18.81
CA GLY A 568 48.95 -32.88 -18.43
C GLY A 568 48.82 -33.52 -17.04
N SER A 569 49.38 -34.71 -16.85
CA SER A 569 49.23 -35.54 -15.66
C SER A 569 50.48 -35.53 -14.78
N ASP A 570 50.36 -35.13 -13.50
CA ASP A 570 50.95 -35.87 -12.36
C ASP A 570 50.33 -35.40 -11.02
N GLY A 571 50.52 -36.15 -9.93
CA GLY A 571 49.80 -35.97 -8.67
C GLY A 571 50.55 -35.26 -7.53
N ARG A 572 49.79 -34.51 -6.70
CA ARG A 572 50.18 -33.84 -5.42
C ARG A 572 51.17 -32.67 -5.62
N GLN A 573 51.22 -31.60 -4.82
CA GLN A 573 50.74 -31.28 -3.45
C GLN A 573 50.65 -29.72 -3.38
N LYS A 574 49.78 -29.02 -2.63
CA LYS A 574 49.75 -28.83 -1.16
C LYS A 574 48.60 -27.85 -0.80
N PHE A 575 48.03 -27.97 0.40
CA PHE A 575 47.13 -26.97 0.98
C PHE A 575 47.90 -25.73 1.46
N LEU A 576 47.37 -24.54 1.19
CA LEU A 576 47.58 -23.31 1.98
C LEU A 576 46.19 -22.68 2.20
N GLY A 577 45.96 -22.13 3.39
CA GLY A 577 44.62 -21.84 3.92
C GLY A 577 43.91 -20.61 3.33
N PRO A 578 42.63 -20.41 3.67
CA PRO A 578 41.83 -19.31 3.16
C PRO A 578 42.22 -17.99 3.82
N SER A 579 42.69 -17.03 3.03
CA SER A 579 42.73 -15.63 3.43
C SER A 579 42.53 -14.73 2.21
N PHE A 580 41.63 -13.76 2.34
CA PHE A 580 41.32 -12.70 1.38
C PHE A 580 40.82 -13.11 -0.01
N MET A 581 39.52 -13.38 -0.09
CA MET A 581 38.66 -12.95 -1.19
C MET A 581 37.45 -12.23 -0.58
N GLN A 582 37.48 -10.89 -0.51
CA GLN A 582 36.28 -10.11 -0.23
C GLN A 582 35.44 -10.00 -1.50
N SER A 583 34.13 -10.17 -1.37
CA SER A 583 33.17 -9.99 -2.45
C SER A 583 33.12 -8.53 -2.90
N LYS A 584 32.66 -8.29 -4.14
CA LYS A 584 32.40 -6.92 -4.64
C LYS A 584 31.38 -6.16 -3.77
N ALA A 585 30.46 -6.88 -3.10
CA ALA A 585 29.51 -6.30 -2.16
C ALA A 585 30.21 -5.79 -0.88
N GLU A 586 31.09 -6.60 -0.27
CA GLU A 586 31.86 -6.21 0.92
C GLU A 586 32.82 -5.04 0.63
N ILE A 587 33.44 -5.01 -0.55
CA ILE A 587 34.30 -3.89 -0.98
C ILE A 587 33.48 -2.60 -1.15
N LYS A 588 32.27 -2.68 -1.74
CA LYS A 588 31.37 -1.53 -1.90
C LYS A 588 30.84 -1.02 -0.55
N ALA A 589 30.42 -1.93 0.33
CA ALA A 589 30.00 -1.61 1.69
C ALA A 589 31.14 -0.99 2.53
N SER A 590 32.37 -1.51 2.40
CA SER A 590 33.56 -0.97 3.08
C SER A 590 33.88 0.47 2.64
N ALA A 591 33.77 0.78 1.34
CA ALA A 591 33.95 2.14 0.83
C ALA A 591 32.86 3.11 1.32
N GLN A 592 31.61 2.64 1.39
CA GLN A 592 30.45 3.42 1.83
C GLN A 592 30.51 3.73 3.33
N ALA A 593 30.87 2.74 4.16
CA ALA A 593 31.12 2.92 5.59
C ALA A 593 32.25 3.93 5.86
N LYS A 594 33.33 3.89 5.07
CA LYS A 594 34.49 4.79 5.22
C LYS A 594 34.19 6.24 4.81
N LYS A 595 33.33 6.46 3.80
CA LYS A 595 32.77 7.78 3.48
C LYS A 595 31.88 8.30 4.62
N MET A 596 30.98 7.47 5.17
CA MET A 596 30.13 7.83 6.31
C MET A 596 30.94 8.20 7.55
N GLU A 597 31.99 7.43 7.86
CA GLU A 597 32.92 7.70 8.97
C GLU A 597 33.64 9.06 8.80
N THR A 598 33.98 9.44 7.56
CA THR A 598 34.59 10.74 7.25
C THR A 598 33.58 11.88 7.47
N VAL A 599 32.38 11.80 6.88
CA VAL A 599 31.32 12.82 7.00
C VAL A 599 30.89 13.05 8.45
N LEU A 600 30.71 11.98 9.23
CA LEU A 600 30.36 12.10 10.65
C LEU A 600 31.51 12.65 11.50
N THR A 601 32.77 12.34 11.15
CA THR A 601 33.94 12.91 11.84
C THR A 601 34.10 14.40 11.54
N ASP A 602 33.93 14.81 10.29
CA ASP A 602 34.00 16.22 9.88
C ASP A 602 32.86 17.05 10.49
N PHE A 603 31.62 16.55 10.48
CA PHE A 603 30.45 17.23 11.05
C PHE A 603 30.56 17.46 12.57
N TRP A 604 31.18 16.53 13.33
CA TRP A 604 31.34 16.66 14.78
C TRP A 604 32.63 17.36 15.22
N ARG A 605 33.63 17.52 14.35
CA ARG A 605 34.84 18.32 14.64
C ARG A 605 34.49 19.78 14.97
N ASP A 606 33.44 20.30 14.35
CA ASP A 606 33.10 21.72 14.40
C ASP A 606 31.96 22.04 15.43
N ALA A 607 31.56 21.06 16.26
CA ALA A 607 30.54 21.21 17.31
C ALA A 607 30.87 20.45 18.63
N PRO A 608 31.83 20.94 19.45
CA PRO A 608 32.44 20.18 20.53
C PRO A 608 31.69 20.25 21.89
N ASP A 609 30.45 19.78 21.96
CA ASP A 609 29.66 19.69 23.22
C ASP A 609 29.80 18.33 23.96
N LEU A 610 30.90 17.60 23.73
CA LEU A 610 31.19 16.31 24.39
C LEU A 610 32.34 16.43 25.40
N THR A 611 32.05 16.26 26.69
CA THR A 611 33.06 16.07 27.75
C THR A 611 33.42 14.59 27.84
N LEU A 612 34.65 14.25 27.44
CA LEU A 612 35.22 12.90 27.52
C LEU A 612 35.88 12.65 28.89
N SER A 613 35.88 11.38 29.34
CA SER A 613 36.67 10.95 30.49
C SER A 613 38.17 10.96 30.15
N GLU A 614 39.03 11.10 31.15
CA GLU A 614 40.49 11.04 30.93
C GLU A 614 40.90 9.66 30.39
N GLY A 615 41.38 9.63 29.14
CA GLY A 615 41.75 8.41 28.41
C GLY A 615 40.68 7.85 27.46
N GLU A 616 39.45 8.38 27.45
CA GLU A 616 38.46 8.06 26.41
C GLU A 616 38.72 8.87 25.12
N THR A 617 38.53 8.23 23.97
CA THR A 617 38.56 8.92 22.66
C THR A 617 37.15 9.03 22.09
N PHE A 618 36.86 10.14 21.40
CA PHE A 618 35.57 10.38 20.75
C PHE A 618 35.18 9.25 19.78
N GLN A 619 36.15 8.77 19.00
CA GLN A 619 35.95 7.66 18.06
C GLN A 619 35.47 6.39 18.76
N HIS A 620 36.04 6.06 19.93
CA HIS A 620 35.66 4.85 20.68
C HIS A 620 34.35 5.04 21.47
N SER A 621 34.07 6.25 21.96
CA SER A 621 32.95 6.54 22.86
C SER A 621 31.64 6.92 22.13
N ALA A 622 31.74 7.39 20.88
CA ALA A 622 30.59 7.88 20.10
C ALA A 622 30.48 7.29 18.70
N VAL A 623 31.60 7.17 17.95
CA VAL A 623 31.56 6.77 16.53
C VAL A 623 31.44 5.26 16.36
N GLU A 624 32.31 4.48 17.00
CA GLU A 624 32.40 3.03 16.80
C GLU A 624 31.16 2.26 17.30
N PRO A 625 30.48 2.64 18.41
CA PRO A 625 29.21 2.04 18.80
C PRO A 625 28.08 2.31 17.79
N LEU A 626 28.06 3.50 17.17
CA LEU A 626 27.08 3.85 16.13
C LEU A 626 27.32 3.04 14.86
N LYS A 627 28.59 2.94 14.45
CA LYS A 627 29.06 2.16 13.31
C LYS A 627 28.81 0.65 13.48
N GLN A 628 29.03 0.08 14.67
CA GLN A 628 28.62 -1.29 14.97
C GLN A 628 27.10 -1.47 14.86
N SER A 629 26.31 -0.58 15.45
CA SER A 629 24.84 -0.72 15.44
C SER A 629 24.18 -0.52 14.07
N LEU A 630 24.88 0.06 13.10
CA LEU A 630 24.44 0.21 11.70
C LEU A 630 24.93 -0.93 10.79
N LEU A 631 25.86 -1.77 11.26
CA LEU A 631 26.54 -2.80 10.45
C LEU A 631 26.34 -4.24 10.96
N GLU A 632 25.91 -4.45 12.22
CA GLU A 632 25.63 -5.77 12.79
C GLU A 632 24.13 -6.13 12.72
N PRO A 633 23.72 -7.28 12.13
CA PRO A 633 22.30 -7.63 11.98
C PRO A 633 21.53 -7.96 13.27
N ARG A 634 22.19 -7.99 14.44
CA ARG A 634 21.57 -8.39 15.72
C ARG A 634 22.19 -7.69 16.93
N ARG A 635 21.38 -6.92 17.65
CA ARG A 635 21.45 -6.77 19.11
C ARG A 635 20.05 -6.89 19.69
N GLU A 636 19.93 -7.36 20.93
CA GLU A 636 18.69 -7.26 21.69
C GLU A 636 18.53 -5.80 22.15
N GLY A 637 17.62 -5.09 21.48
CA GLY A 637 17.39 -3.65 21.62
C GLY A 637 16.96 -3.05 20.29
N ALA A 638 16.14 -2.00 20.31
CA ALA A 638 15.61 -1.40 19.08
C ALA A 638 16.75 -0.89 18.17
N PRO A 639 16.84 -1.34 16.90
CA PRO A 639 17.90 -0.92 15.99
C PRO A 639 17.81 0.57 15.66
N TRP A 640 18.94 1.18 15.33
CA TRP A 640 18.98 2.55 14.84
C TRP A 640 18.50 2.59 13.39
N THR A 641 17.28 3.09 13.19
CA THR A 641 16.69 3.27 11.86
C THR A 641 17.28 4.48 11.13
N THR A 642 17.25 4.48 9.80
CA THR A 642 17.62 5.64 8.96
C THR A 642 16.83 6.89 9.36
N GLN A 643 15.55 6.72 9.68
CA GLN A 643 14.69 7.73 10.31
C GLN A 643 15.35 8.41 11.51
N ARG A 644 15.95 7.66 12.44
CA ARG A 644 16.59 8.21 13.64
C ARG A 644 17.90 8.95 13.35
N LEU A 645 18.61 8.57 12.28
CA LEU A 645 19.76 9.32 11.77
C LEU A 645 19.32 10.66 11.17
N CYS A 646 18.24 10.68 10.39
CA CYS A 646 17.65 11.90 9.82
C CYS A 646 17.04 12.81 10.90
N GLU A 647 16.39 12.29 11.93
CA GLU A 647 15.92 13.07 13.11
C GLU A 647 17.07 13.76 13.87
N LEU A 648 18.26 13.15 13.89
CA LEU A 648 19.48 13.73 14.47
C LEU A 648 20.09 14.81 13.58
N LEU A 649 19.96 14.72 12.26
CA LEU A 649 20.44 15.72 11.31
C LEU A 649 19.47 16.91 11.18
N ALA A 650 18.16 16.66 11.24
CA ALA A 650 17.11 17.69 11.15
C ALA A 650 16.92 18.48 12.46
N GLN A 651 17.01 17.84 13.62
CA GLN A 651 16.87 18.49 14.93
C GLN A 651 17.97 18.09 15.93
N PRO A 652 19.26 18.41 15.64
CA PRO A 652 20.40 17.89 16.38
C PRO A 652 20.35 18.21 17.88
N ARG A 653 19.81 19.36 18.31
CA ARG A 653 19.78 19.74 19.74
C ARG A 653 18.66 19.06 20.56
N THR A 654 17.56 18.67 19.92
CA THR A 654 16.37 18.07 20.58
C THR A 654 16.51 16.55 20.63
N SER A 655 16.80 15.94 19.48
CA SER A 655 16.96 14.49 19.30
C SER A 655 18.18 13.94 20.06
N TYR A 656 19.26 14.72 20.16
CA TYR A 656 20.46 14.32 20.90
C TYR A 656 20.27 14.26 22.42
N LYS A 657 19.49 15.19 23.00
CA LYS A 657 19.19 15.18 24.45
C LYS A 657 18.34 13.97 24.86
N SER A 658 17.34 13.60 24.06
CA SER A 658 16.52 12.40 24.32
C SER A 658 17.34 11.11 24.12
N THR A 659 18.17 11.05 23.08
CA THR A 659 19.14 9.97 22.83
C THR A 659 20.11 9.77 24.01
N ARG A 660 20.75 10.84 24.49
CA ARG A 660 21.71 10.79 25.62
C ARG A 660 21.08 10.27 26.92
N SER A 661 19.80 10.58 27.15
CA SER A 661 19.04 10.05 28.28
C SER A 661 18.84 8.53 28.16
N ARG A 662 18.39 8.05 27.00
CA ARG A 662 18.12 6.63 26.71
C ARG A 662 19.38 5.76 26.74
N TRP A 663 20.54 6.32 26.39
CA TRP A 663 21.85 5.67 26.52
C TRP A 663 22.27 5.44 27.98
N ARG A 664 22.04 6.43 28.86
CA ARG A 664 22.41 6.31 30.29
C ARG A 664 21.55 5.30 31.06
N SER A 665 20.33 5.02 30.60
CA SER A 665 19.46 4.00 31.19
C SER A 665 19.70 2.57 30.67
N THR A 666 20.61 2.37 29.71
CA THR A 666 20.81 1.05 29.04
C THR A 666 22.25 0.54 29.05
N ALA A 667 23.22 1.32 29.58
CA ALA A 667 24.61 0.89 29.69
C ALA A 667 24.84 -0.05 30.91
N PRO A 668 25.46 -1.23 30.74
CA PRO A 668 25.81 -2.11 31.85
C PRO A 668 27.01 -1.55 32.64
N THR A 669 26.90 -1.50 33.97
CA THR A 669 27.98 -1.06 34.85
C THR A 669 29.10 -2.11 34.91
N TYR A 670 30.29 -1.77 34.40
CA TYR A 670 31.51 -2.57 34.53
C TYR A 670 32.50 -1.93 35.54
N PRO A 671 33.21 -2.73 36.35
CA PRO A 671 34.02 -2.21 37.45
C PRO A 671 35.38 -1.69 36.98
N GLN A 672 35.80 -0.52 37.49
CA GLN A 672 37.18 -0.04 37.32
C GLN A 672 38.16 -0.96 38.07
N LYS A 673 39.27 -1.30 37.41
CA LYS A 673 40.38 -2.06 38.00
C LYS A 673 41.63 -1.18 38.12
N GLU A 674 42.35 -1.41 39.21
CA GLU A 674 43.38 -0.54 39.78
C GLU A 674 44.60 -0.28 38.90
N ARG A 675 45.17 0.92 39.03
CA ARG A 675 46.63 1.14 39.08
C ARG A 675 46.96 2.16 40.17
N GLY A 676 47.64 1.72 41.23
CA GLY A 676 48.27 2.62 42.20
C GLY A 676 49.57 3.24 41.64
N GLY A 677 50.21 4.20 42.29
CA GLY A 677 49.85 4.87 43.55
C GLY A 677 51.10 5.54 44.14
N LEU A 678 50.94 6.56 45.01
CA LEU A 678 52.02 7.07 45.88
C LEU A 678 51.46 7.98 46.99
N LEU A 679 51.87 7.64 48.22
CA LEU A 679 51.81 8.32 49.55
C LEU A 679 51.67 9.87 49.50
N ALA A 680 50.97 10.56 50.43
CA ALA A 680 51.16 10.47 51.88
C ALA A 680 50.06 11.16 52.76
N GLU A 681 49.94 10.68 54.00
CA GLU A 681 49.68 11.40 55.28
C GLU A 681 48.36 12.19 55.59
N THR A 682 47.54 11.54 56.43
CA THR A 682 46.93 12.00 57.73
C THR A 682 46.39 13.42 57.95
N LEU A 683 45.14 13.50 58.43
CA LEU A 683 44.66 14.06 59.73
C LEU A 683 43.11 14.01 59.76
N GLU A 684 42.48 13.13 60.54
CA GLU A 684 41.87 13.37 61.88
C GLU A 684 40.76 14.44 61.96
N GLY A 685 39.55 14.06 62.44
CA GLY A 685 38.45 15.02 62.72
C GLY A 685 37.04 14.42 62.87
N ARG A 686 36.68 13.95 64.08
CA ARG A 686 35.30 13.67 64.58
C ARG A 686 34.97 14.74 65.66
N PRO A 687 33.75 14.86 66.25
CA PRO A 687 32.38 14.44 65.82
C PRO A 687 31.25 15.47 66.16
N THR A 688 30.00 15.17 65.74
CA THR A 688 28.66 15.41 66.40
C THR A 688 28.15 16.79 66.91
N GLU A 689 26.80 16.91 66.88
CA GLU A 689 25.88 17.77 67.67
C GLU A 689 25.73 19.28 67.27
N THR A 690 24.61 19.98 67.48
CA THR A 690 23.33 19.70 68.23
C THR A 690 22.11 20.53 67.72
N THR A 691 20.87 20.09 68.07
CA THR A 691 19.63 20.88 68.38
C THR A 691 18.96 21.79 67.31
N THR A 692 17.65 22.10 67.26
CA THR A 692 16.34 21.73 67.92
C THR A 692 15.21 22.32 67.02
N ALA A 693 13.92 21.98 67.01
CA ALA A 693 12.94 21.36 67.94
C ALA A 693 11.63 21.04 67.13
N ALA A 694 10.53 20.43 67.61
CA ALA A 694 10.26 19.47 68.70
C ALA A 694 8.75 19.06 68.70
N ALA A 695 8.42 17.93 69.35
CA ALA A 695 7.15 17.63 70.06
C ALA A 695 5.82 17.39 69.28
N ILE A 696 4.93 16.43 69.64
CA ILE A 696 4.88 15.40 70.71
C ILE A 696 3.86 14.26 70.34
N SER A 697 4.18 12.99 70.66
CA SER A 697 3.38 11.78 71.08
C SER A 697 1.92 11.49 70.56
N ALA A 698 1.34 10.28 70.57
CA ALA A 698 1.66 8.98 71.22
C ALA A 698 0.93 7.76 70.54
N ALA A 699 0.96 6.57 71.15
CA ALA A 699 0.23 5.33 70.76
C ALA A 699 -0.24 4.55 72.03
N ALA A 700 -0.89 3.36 72.05
CA ALA A 700 -1.13 2.28 71.06
C ALA A 700 -2.28 1.32 71.50
N THR A 701 -2.40 0.15 70.82
CA THR A 701 -3.01 -1.15 71.28
C THR A 701 -4.56 -1.38 71.24
N LEU A 702 -4.96 -2.67 71.38
CA LEU A 702 -6.19 -3.36 70.86
C LEU A 702 -7.33 -3.64 71.92
N PRO A 703 -8.19 -4.70 71.85
CA PRO A 703 -9.65 -4.74 71.51
C PRO A 703 -10.54 -5.19 72.74
N PRO A 704 -11.76 -5.86 72.68
CA PRO A 704 -12.70 -6.30 71.60
C PRO A 704 -14.25 -6.13 71.91
N GLU A 705 -15.13 -6.82 71.15
CA GLU A 705 -16.52 -7.32 71.45
C GLU A 705 -17.69 -6.30 71.69
N SER A 706 -19.01 -6.56 71.48
CA SER A 706 -19.81 -7.67 70.88
C SER A 706 -21.33 -7.30 70.62
N GLU A 707 -22.02 -8.08 69.76
CA GLU A 707 -23.48 -8.46 69.73
C GLU A 707 -24.70 -7.52 69.44
N GLY A 708 -25.75 -8.09 68.79
CA GLY A 708 -27.20 -7.70 68.88
C GLY A 708 -27.94 -7.23 67.60
N VAL A 709 -28.38 -8.07 66.64
CA VAL A 709 -29.70 -8.80 66.54
C VAL A 709 -30.96 -7.87 66.44
N ALA A 710 -31.46 -7.52 65.24
CA ALA A 710 -32.60 -8.09 64.46
C ALA A 710 -34.04 -7.66 64.93
N VAL A 711 -35.11 -7.52 64.11
CA VAL A 711 -36.03 -8.57 63.56
C VAL A 711 -37.31 -7.90 62.93
N LEU A 712 -37.89 -8.41 61.81
CA LEU A 712 -39.31 -8.26 61.26
C LEU A 712 -39.83 -6.83 60.85
N ALA A 713 -40.89 -6.61 60.04
CA ALA A 713 -41.72 -7.44 59.12
C ALA A 713 -42.62 -6.60 58.15
N GLU A 714 -43.11 -7.28 57.10
CA GLU A 714 -44.46 -7.16 56.45
C GLU A 714 -44.90 -5.92 55.61
N ALA A 715 -45.89 -6.22 54.75
CA ALA A 715 -46.50 -5.41 53.68
C ALA A 715 -47.85 -4.78 54.17
N PRO A 716 -48.82 -4.27 53.35
CA PRO A 716 -49.02 -4.32 51.89
C PRO A 716 -49.46 -2.99 51.21
N LYS A 717 -49.89 -3.08 49.93
CA LYS A 717 -50.49 -2.01 49.10
C LYS A 717 -52.00 -2.24 48.89
N GLU A 718 -52.75 -1.15 48.67
CA GLU A 718 -53.96 -1.05 47.82
C GLU A 718 -54.00 0.38 47.21
N GLY A 719 -54.66 0.72 46.09
CA GLY A 719 -55.42 -0.05 45.09
C GLY A 719 -56.15 0.89 44.07
N GLY A 720 -56.52 0.39 42.87
CA GLY A 720 -57.42 1.03 41.86
C GLY A 720 -56.93 2.32 41.12
N GLY A 721 -57.38 2.68 39.91
CA GLY A 721 -58.25 2.01 38.92
C GLY A 721 -58.47 2.84 37.62
N GLU A 722 -58.63 2.12 36.49
CA GLU A 722 -59.26 2.44 35.18
C GLU A 722 -59.06 3.74 34.34
N SER A 723 -58.75 3.48 33.04
CA SER A 723 -59.29 4.13 31.80
C SER A 723 -58.63 5.37 31.14
N GLY A 724 -58.53 5.33 29.79
CA GLY A 724 -58.57 6.52 28.91
C GLY A 724 -57.25 7.04 28.28
N THR A 725 -56.92 6.61 27.06
CA THR A 725 -55.95 7.24 26.12
C THR A 725 -56.65 8.34 25.26
N PRO A 726 -55.97 9.26 24.52
CA PRO A 726 -54.60 9.14 23.96
C PRO A 726 -53.67 10.38 23.93
N ALA A 727 -52.46 10.15 23.39
CA ALA A 727 -51.54 11.10 22.73
C ALA A 727 -50.76 12.14 23.57
N SER A 728 -49.49 11.84 23.90
CA SER A 728 -48.30 12.41 23.20
C SER A 728 -46.98 12.17 23.98
N THR A 729 -45.90 11.84 23.27
CA THR A 729 -44.48 11.83 23.70
C THR A 729 -44.05 11.03 24.95
N PRO A 730 -43.12 10.08 24.79
CA PRO A 730 -42.18 9.71 25.85
C PRO A 730 -40.73 10.08 25.49
N THR A 731 -40.13 10.93 26.32
CA THR A 731 -38.68 11.04 26.47
C THR A 731 -38.08 9.73 27.00
N ALA A 732 -36.77 9.55 26.78
CA ALA A 732 -36.06 8.30 27.02
C ALA A 732 -36.21 7.72 28.43
N ARG A 733 -36.44 6.40 28.51
CA ARG A 733 -36.19 5.57 29.70
C ARG A 733 -35.40 4.33 29.30
N LYS A 734 -34.22 4.16 29.91
CA LYS A 734 -33.46 2.90 29.91
C LYS A 734 -34.38 1.76 30.36
N ARG A 735 -34.44 0.65 29.60
CA ARG A 735 -35.08 -0.59 30.04
C ARG A 735 -34.02 -1.61 30.42
N LYS A 736 -34.23 -2.27 31.57
CA LYS A 736 -33.49 -3.47 31.97
C LYS A 736 -33.91 -4.65 31.09
N LEU A 737 -33.00 -5.61 30.95
CA LEU A 737 -33.28 -6.96 30.44
C LEU A 737 -34.30 -7.71 31.34
N PRO A 738 -35.11 -8.63 30.80
CA PRO A 738 -35.96 -9.53 31.58
C PRO A 738 -35.16 -10.52 32.45
N GLU A 739 -35.73 -10.88 33.59
CA GLU A 739 -35.05 -11.58 34.70
C GLU A 739 -35.36 -13.10 34.71
N GLU A 740 -35.12 -13.79 33.60
CA GLU A 740 -35.35 -15.25 33.47
C GLU A 740 -34.13 -16.06 32.98
N LEU A 741 -32.95 -15.43 32.85
CA LEU A 741 -31.70 -16.09 32.46
C LEU A 741 -30.56 -15.78 33.44
N ALA A 742 -30.70 -16.20 34.68
CA ALA A 742 -29.63 -16.13 35.69
C ALA A 742 -29.78 -17.21 36.77
N ASN A 743 -29.34 -18.44 36.48
CA ASN A 743 -28.95 -19.47 37.48
C ASN A 743 -28.29 -20.67 36.78
N GLY A 744 -26.99 -20.90 37.02
CA GLY A 744 -26.26 -22.07 36.47
C GLY A 744 -24.75 -21.85 36.33
N VAL A 745 -24.00 -22.06 37.41
CA VAL A 745 -22.52 -21.94 37.49
C VAL A 745 -21.85 -23.26 37.09
N VAL A 746 -20.70 -23.20 36.38
CA VAL A 746 -19.53 -24.09 36.59
C VAL A 746 -18.22 -23.35 36.25
N GLU A 747 -17.35 -23.15 37.25
CA GLU A 747 -15.87 -23.18 37.18
C GLU A 747 -15.46 -24.49 37.91
N GLU A 748 -14.26 -25.09 37.80
CA GLU A 748 -12.89 -24.57 37.56
C GLU A 748 -12.24 -25.05 36.25
#